data_AF-A0A2G9GWQ2-F1
#
_entry.id   AF-A0A2G9GWQ2-F1
#
_cell.length_a   1.000
_cell.length_b   1.000
_cell.length_c   1.000
_cell.angle_alpha   90.00
_cell.angle_beta   90.00
_cell.angle_gamma   90.00
#
_symmetry.space_group_name_H-M   'P 1'
#
loop_
_entity.id
_entity.type
_entity.pdbx_description
1 polymer ?
#
loop_
_entity_poly.entity_id
_entity_poly.type
_entity_poly.pdbx_seq_one_letter_code
_entity_poly.pdbx_strand_id
1 'polypeptide(L)'
;MEDDKAALSRKLIDIVGEISAISEYRSTVKKQYTNLARRLKLLTPMFEEIRDSKDPLPDDSIKALASLASALESAKELLRFGSEGSKIYLVLERDQIMTRFQEVTAELEQALSGISFENLDISDEVKEQVELVLAQFRRAKGRVDAPDVELYEDLLCLYNENNDAADDPDVLRRLVDKLQLGGIADLTQESLALHEMVAATGGDPEESIEKMSMLLKKVKDFVQTVNPNIDSTAAEKSTPTSSGGKALTEGNQKNLVIPDDFRCPISLELMRDPVIVSTGQTYERSCIEKWLEAGHGTCPKTQQTLTSTALTPNYVLRSLIAQWCEANGIEPPKRPGSSRATKTGSACSPADRSKIEALLYKLTSASPEDQRSAAGEIRLLAKRNADNRVAIAEAGAIPLLVQLLSTPDSRTQEHAVTALLNLSICEDNKGSIISSGAVPGIVHVLKKGSMEARENAAATLFSLSVIDENKVTIGASGAIPPLVTLLNEGTQRGKKDAATALFNLCIYQGNKGKAVRAGVIPTLMRLLTEPQGTMVDEALAILAILASHPEGKASIGAAEAVPVLVDVIGNGSPRNKENAAAVMVHLCSGDQQHLVEAQELGVMGPLLDLAQHGTERGKRKAAQLLERMNRFVETQKQARAQADTQTQNQVLLPPSSANPDNV
;
A
#
# COMPACT_ATOMS: atom_id res chain seq x y z
N MET A 1 -24.68 -7.39 25.01
CA MET A 1 -24.69 -7.55 23.54
C MET A 1 -24.53 -6.22 22.82
N GLU A 2 -25.42 -5.23 23.00
CA GLU A 2 -25.27 -3.92 22.33
C GLU A 2 -23.96 -3.21 22.73
N ASP A 3 -23.63 -3.16 24.02
CA ASP A 3 -22.33 -2.62 24.48
C ASP A 3 -21.14 -3.36 23.86
N ASP A 4 -21.21 -4.68 23.72
CA ASP A 4 -20.14 -5.52 23.15
C ASP A 4 -19.98 -5.25 21.64
N LYS A 5 -21.09 -5.14 20.89
CA LYS A 5 -21.12 -4.71 19.48
C LYS A 5 -20.49 -3.32 19.33
N ALA A 6 -20.89 -2.37 20.16
CA ALA A 6 -20.40 -0.99 20.12
C ALA A 6 -18.92 -0.89 20.54
N ALA A 7 -18.46 -1.71 21.48
CA ALA A 7 -17.06 -1.76 21.90
C ALA A 7 -16.16 -2.41 20.85
N LEU A 8 -16.57 -3.54 20.27
CA LEU A 8 -15.82 -4.24 19.23
C LEU A 8 -15.69 -3.39 17.96
N SER A 9 -16.77 -2.74 17.53
CA SER A 9 -16.77 -1.88 16.33
C SER A 9 -15.90 -0.64 16.53
N ARG A 10 -15.91 -0.02 17.72
CA ARG A 10 -14.97 1.06 18.07
C ARG A 10 -13.53 0.57 18.00
N LYS A 11 -13.19 -0.53 18.69
CA LYS A 11 -11.82 -1.11 18.67
C LYS A 11 -11.32 -1.36 17.24
N LEU A 12 -12.17 -1.86 16.34
CA LEU A 12 -11.81 -2.09 14.93
C LEU A 12 -11.52 -0.79 14.17
N ILE A 13 -12.31 0.27 14.40
CA ILE A 13 -12.08 1.62 13.86
C ILE A 13 -10.78 2.22 14.44
N ASP A 14 -10.59 2.11 15.75
CA ASP A 14 -9.44 2.68 16.46
C ASP A 14 -8.11 2.06 15.96
N ILE A 15 -8.04 0.73 15.80
CA ILE A 15 -6.85 0.05 15.27
C ILE A 15 -6.57 0.47 13.82
N VAL A 16 -7.58 0.60 12.96
CA VAL A 16 -7.40 1.08 11.58
C VAL A 16 -7.08 2.58 11.52
N GLY A 17 -7.50 3.35 12.53
CA GLY A 17 -7.09 4.73 12.77
C GLY A 17 -5.61 4.84 13.13
N GLU A 18 -5.13 4.04 14.08
CA GLU A 18 -3.71 3.94 14.45
C GLU A 18 -2.85 3.51 13.26
N ILE A 19 -3.25 2.45 12.52
CA ILE A 19 -2.60 2.02 11.27
C ILE A 19 -2.57 3.16 10.23
N SER A 20 -3.65 3.95 10.14
CA SER A 20 -3.77 5.10 9.24
C SER A 20 -2.92 6.32 9.65
N ALA A 21 -2.45 6.37 10.90
CA ALA A 21 -1.59 7.43 11.42
C ALA A 21 -0.10 7.17 11.14
N ILE A 22 0.29 5.93 10.83
CA ILE A 22 1.66 5.57 10.43
C ILE A 22 1.95 6.17 9.05
N SER A 23 2.61 7.32 9.03
CA SER A 23 2.80 8.15 7.84
C SER A 23 4.01 7.78 6.99
N GLU A 24 5.05 7.19 7.60
CA GLU A 24 6.29 6.82 6.93
C GLU A 24 6.72 5.39 7.26
N TYR A 25 7.46 4.77 6.34
CA TYR A 25 8.02 3.43 6.46
C TYR A 25 9.47 3.47 5.94
N ARG A 26 10.37 2.68 6.55
CA ARG A 26 11.77 2.58 6.12
C ARG A 26 11.84 2.08 4.66
N SER A 27 12.82 2.58 3.90
CA SER A 27 12.96 2.36 2.44
C SER A 27 12.80 0.90 2.03
N THR A 28 13.44 -0.03 2.73
CA THR A 28 13.46 -1.48 2.47
C THR A 28 12.08 -2.15 2.42
N VAL A 29 11.11 -1.69 3.23
CA VAL A 29 9.76 -2.28 3.37
C VAL A 29 8.64 -1.35 2.88
N LYS A 30 9.00 -0.14 2.43
CA LYS A 30 8.07 0.97 2.19
C LYS A 30 6.94 0.62 1.22
N LYS A 31 7.22 -0.14 0.16
CA LYS A 31 6.23 -0.54 -0.86
C LYS A 31 5.17 -1.47 -0.28
N GLN A 32 5.60 -2.56 0.35
CA GLN A 32 4.76 -3.63 0.89
C GLN A 32 3.89 -3.10 2.03
N TYR A 33 4.49 -2.31 2.94
CA TYR A 33 3.82 -1.83 4.15
C TYR A 33 2.83 -0.69 3.84
N THR A 34 3.20 0.23 2.94
CA THR A 34 2.26 1.24 2.42
C THR A 34 1.05 0.59 1.75
N ASN A 35 1.24 -0.50 1.00
CA ASN A 35 0.15 -1.23 0.36
C ASN A 35 -0.75 -1.93 1.39
N LEU A 36 -0.17 -2.63 2.38
CA LEU A 36 -0.92 -3.25 3.47
C LEU A 36 -1.79 -2.22 4.24
N ALA A 37 -1.19 -1.12 4.70
CA ALA A 37 -1.91 -0.06 5.41
C ALA A 37 -3.06 0.55 4.58
N ARG A 38 -2.84 0.78 3.28
CA ARG A 38 -3.88 1.27 2.36
C ARG A 38 -5.06 0.29 2.23
N ARG A 39 -4.80 -1.02 2.18
CA ARG A 39 -5.85 -2.06 2.09
C ARG A 39 -6.67 -2.13 3.38
N LEU A 40 -6.02 -2.10 4.54
CA LEU A 40 -6.70 -2.12 5.83
C LEU A 40 -7.59 -0.89 6.03
N LYS A 41 -7.15 0.29 5.56
CA LYS A 41 -7.96 1.51 5.55
C LYS A 41 -9.27 1.39 4.76
N LEU A 42 -9.35 0.52 3.75
CA LEU A 42 -10.59 0.27 2.99
C LEU A 42 -11.65 -0.52 3.80
N LEU A 43 -11.31 -1.06 4.98
CA LEU A 43 -12.27 -1.72 5.86
C LEU A 43 -13.06 -0.73 6.74
N THR A 44 -12.60 0.52 6.89
CA THR A 44 -13.23 1.53 7.77
C THR A 44 -14.74 1.66 7.59
N PRO A 45 -15.30 1.79 6.36
CA PRO A 45 -16.75 1.95 6.19
C PRO A 45 -17.57 0.75 6.65
N MET A 46 -17.00 -0.47 6.59
CA MET A 46 -17.67 -1.67 7.14
C MET A 46 -17.80 -1.58 8.65
N PHE A 47 -16.78 -1.11 9.36
CA PHE A 47 -16.85 -0.96 10.83
C PHE A 47 -17.76 0.20 11.25
N GLU A 48 -17.88 1.24 10.42
CA GLU A 48 -18.80 2.35 10.64
C GLU A 48 -20.27 1.94 10.42
N GLU A 49 -20.59 1.25 9.32
CA GLU A 49 -21.94 0.71 9.11
C GLU A 49 -22.32 -0.35 10.16
N ILE A 50 -21.39 -1.26 10.53
CA ILE A 50 -21.64 -2.23 11.62
C ILE A 50 -21.89 -1.51 12.95
N ARG A 51 -21.18 -0.41 13.26
CA ARG A 51 -21.39 0.39 14.48
C ARG A 51 -22.77 1.07 14.49
N ASP A 52 -23.19 1.62 13.36
CA ASP A 52 -24.40 2.48 13.27
C ASP A 52 -25.68 1.69 12.94
N SER A 53 -25.53 0.45 12.48
CA SER A 53 -26.59 -0.56 12.33
C SER A 53 -27.34 -0.81 13.66
N LYS A 54 -28.66 -1.00 13.58
CA LYS A 54 -29.53 -1.24 14.75
C LYS A 54 -29.72 -2.71 15.11
N ASP A 55 -29.38 -3.62 14.21
CA ASP A 55 -29.65 -5.04 14.41
C ASP A 55 -28.55 -5.72 15.27
N PRO A 56 -28.90 -6.70 16.12
CA PRO A 56 -27.93 -7.43 16.93
C PRO A 56 -27.04 -8.30 16.03
N LEU A 57 -25.72 -8.26 16.25
CA LEU A 57 -24.79 -9.11 15.51
C LEU A 57 -24.95 -10.59 15.91
N PRO A 58 -24.96 -11.53 14.94
CA PRO A 58 -24.88 -12.96 15.24
C PRO A 58 -23.58 -13.32 15.97
N ASP A 59 -23.64 -14.27 16.91
CA ASP A 59 -22.48 -14.71 17.72
C ASP A 59 -21.28 -15.12 16.86
N ASP A 60 -21.51 -15.75 15.71
CA ASP A 60 -20.44 -16.16 14.80
C ASP A 60 -19.81 -14.97 14.06
N SER A 61 -20.59 -13.94 13.75
CA SER A 61 -20.08 -12.66 13.24
C SER A 61 -19.25 -11.93 14.31
N ILE A 62 -19.66 -11.99 15.58
CA ILE A 62 -18.88 -11.43 16.70
C ILE A 62 -17.53 -12.16 16.84
N LYS A 63 -17.50 -13.50 16.76
CA LYS A 63 -16.26 -14.30 16.78
C LYS A 63 -15.35 -13.97 15.59
N ALA A 64 -15.89 -13.86 14.38
CA ALA A 64 -15.13 -13.52 13.19
C ALA A 64 -14.56 -12.10 13.24
N LEU A 65 -15.34 -11.11 13.70
CA LEU A 65 -14.87 -9.74 13.93
C LEU A 65 -13.83 -9.64 15.06
N ALA A 66 -13.93 -10.47 16.10
CA ALA A 66 -12.90 -10.56 17.14
C ALA A 66 -11.58 -11.19 16.62
N SER A 67 -11.67 -12.20 15.74
CA SER A 67 -10.51 -12.75 15.04
C SER A 67 -9.87 -11.71 14.12
N LEU A 68 -10.68 -10.92 13.40
CA LEU A 68 -10.20 -9.81 12.57
C LEU A 68 -9.53 -8.71 13.42
N ALA A 69 -10.08 -8.39 14.60
CA ALA A 69 -9.45 -7.46 15.54
C ALA A 69 -8.07 -7.95 16.03
N SER A 70 -7.87 -9.26 16.15
CA SER A 70 -6.55 -9.84 16.46
C SER A 70 -5.58 -9.71 15.28
N ALA A 71 -5.99 -10.09 14.08
CA ALA A 71 -5.15 -10.00 12.87
C ALA A 71 -4.80 -8.54 12.50
N LEU A 72 -5.70 -7.59 12.78
CA LEU A 72 -5.44 -6.15 12.67
C LEU A 72 -4.41 -5.66 13.69
N GLU A 73 -4.39 -6.20 14.90
CA GLU A 73 -3.37 -5.88 15.90
C GLU A 73 -2.00 -6.45 15.47
N SER A 74 -1.94 -7.71 15.00
CA SER A 74 -0.74 -8.31 14.37
C SER A 74 -0.20 -7.43 13.24
N ALA A 75 -1.09 -6.90 12.40
CA ALA A 75 -0.74 -6.00 11.31
C ALA A 75 -0.27 -4.61 11.79
N LYS A 76 -0.86 -4.07 12.85
CA LYS A 76 -0.43 -2.81 13.45
C LYS A 76 0.98 -2.92 14.04
N GLU A 77 1.28 -3.98 14.78
CA GLU A 77 2.64 -4.25 15.28
C GLU A 77 3.65 -4.31 14.13
N LEU A 78 3.34 -5.10 13.10
CA LEU A 78 4.19 -5.26 11.93
C LEU A 78 4.45 -3.92 11.22
N LEU A 79 3.40 -3.11 11.01
CA LEU A 79 3.52 -1.81 10.35
C LEU A 79 4.32 -0.82 11.20
N ARG A 80 4.13 -0.79 12.52
CA ARG A 80 4.97 0.02 13.44
C ARG A 80 6.43 -0.41 13.41
N PHE A 81 6.70 -1.71 13.42
CA PHE A 81 8.06 -2.28 13.30
C PHE A 81 8.80 -1.81 12.03
N GLY A 82 8.10 -1.65 10.89
CA GLY A 82 8.67 -1.09 9.65
C GLY A 82 8.67 0.44 9.55
N SER A 83 8.14 1.16 10.54
CA SER A 83 8.19 2.61 10.67
C SER A 83 9.29 3.04 11.65
N GLU A 84 9.28 2.44 12.84
CA GLU A 84 10.11 2.81 13.99
C GLU A 84 11.46 2.05 13.99
N GLY A 85 11.51 0.82 13.46
CA GLY A 85 12.67 -0.07 13.55
C GLY A 85 13.95 0.40 12.83
N SER A 86 15.06 -0.20 13.25
CA SER A 86 16.41 -0.11 12.65
C SER A 86 16.39 -0.46 11.17
N LYS A 87 17.00 0.42 10.38
CA LYS A 87 17.16 0.26 8.93
C LYS A 87 18.12 -0.89 8.60
N ILE A 88 19.16 -1.10 9.42
CA ILE A 88 20.13 -2.20 9.31
C ILE A 88 19.44 -3.56 9.55
N TYR A 89 18.69 -3.70 10.65
CA TYR A 89 17.94 -4.94 10.94
C TYR A 89 16.95 -5.26 9.81
N LEU A 90 16.21 -4.26 9.32
CA LEU A 90 15.23 -4.43 8.25
C LEU A 90 15.85 -4.84 6.89
N VAL A 91 17.16 -4.65 6.69
CA VAL A 91 17.88 -5.16 5.50
C VAL A 91 18.39 -6.58 5.75
N LEU A 92 19.04 -6.86 6.89
CA LEU A 92 19.64 -8.17 7.17
C LEU A 92 18.59 -9.27 7.38
N GLU A 93 17.61 -9.05 8.26
CA GLU A 93 16.59 -10.04 8.61
C GLU A 93 15.40 -10.05 7.64
N ARG A 94 15.61 -9.55 6.40
CA ARG A 94 14.56 -9.37 5.39
C ARG A 94 13.71 -10.62 5.14
N ASP A 95 14.30 -11.82 5.23
CA ASP A 95 13.62 -13.07 4.92
C ASP A 95 12.69 -13.49 6.10
N GLN A 96 13.11 -13.23 7.35
CA GLN A 96 12.27 -13.35 8.55
C GLN A 96 11.12 -12.35 8.52
N ILE A 97 11.41 -11.09 8.13
CA ILE A 97 10.42 -10.01 8.06
C ILE A 97 9.37 -10.29 6.97
N MET A 98 9.79 -10.77 5.79
CA MET A 98 8.88 -11.18 4.73
C MET A 98 8.06 -12.43 5.11
N THR A 99 8.58 -13.31 5.96
CA THR A 99 7.82 -14.43 6.54
C THR A 99 6.72 -13.91 7.46
N ARG A 100 7.05 -13.05 8.44
CA ARG A 100 6.05 -12.42 9.34
C ARG A 100 5.00 -11.60 8.56
N PHE A 101 5.40 -10.93 7.48
CA PHE A 101 4.46 -10.22 6.59
C PHE A 101 3.49 -11.16 5.86
N GLN A 102 3.95 -12.34 5.42
CA GLN A 102 3.10 -13.35 4.79
C GLN A 102 2.15 -14.02 5.80
N GLU A 103 2.61 -14.29 7.02
CA GLU A 103 1.80 -14.81 8.13
C GLU A 103 0.64 -13.85 8.47
N VAL A 104 0.95 -12.59 8.78
CA VAL A 104 -0.05 -11.54 9.03
C VAL A 104 -1.01 -11.36 7.85
N THR A 105 -0.51 -11.41 6.61
CA THR A 105 -1.34 -11.35 5.40
C THR A 105 -2.30 -12.54 5.29
N ALA A 106 -1.89 -13.74 5.76
CA ALA A 106 -2.73 -14.92 5.81
C ALA A 106 -3.75 -14.88 6.96
N GLU A 107 -3.38 -14.37 8.14
CA GLU A 107 -4.30 -14.13 9.26
C GLU A 107 -5.45 -13.20 8.85
N LEU A 108 -5.13 -12.09 8.19
CA LEU A 108 -6.10 -11.12 7.67
C LEU A 108 -7.03 -11.74 6.62
N GLU A 109 -6.49 -12.54 5.68
CA GLU A 109 -7.29 -13.23 4.66
C GLU A 109 -8.23 -14.27 5.28
N GLN A 110 -7.74 -15.04 6.24
CA GLN A 110 -8.52 -16.04 6.96
C GLN A 110 -9.63 -15.39 7.78
N ALA A 111 -9.31 -14.36 8.58
CA ALA A 111 -10.28 -13.66 9.42
C ALA A 111 -11.39 -12.97 8.59
N LEU A 112 -11.02 -12.27 7.51
CA LEU A 112 -12.01 -11.67 6.59
C LEU A 112 -12.86 -12.73 5.88
N SER A 113 -12.28 -13.86 5.48
CA SER A 113 -13.04 -14.94 4.83
C SER A 113 -13.99 -15.69 5.75
N GLY A 114 -13.82 -15.58 7.07
CA GLY A 114 -14.71 -16.15 8.08
C GLY A 114 -15.95 -15.30 8.38
N ILE A 115 -16.05 -14.08 7.87
CA ILE A 115 -17.19 -13.19 8.10
C ILE A 115 -18.31 -13.51 7.10
N SER A 116 -19.51 -13.82 7.60
CA SER A 116 -20.70 -14.01 6.77
C SER A 116 -21.37 -12.68 6.46
N PHE A 117 -20.92 -12.01 5.39
CA PHE A 117 -21.41 -10.68 4.99
C PHE A 117 -22.91 -10.62 4.66
N GLU A 118 -23.54 -11.75 4.32
CA GLU A 118 -24.99 -11.82 4.09
C GLU A 118 -25.82 -11.75 5.38
N ASN A 119 -25.20 -12.02 6.53
CA ASN A 119 -25.80 -11.91 7.86
C ASN A 119 -25.44 -10.58 8.56
N LEU A 120 -24.97 -9.58 7.80
CA LEU A 120 -24.64 -8.24 8.29
C LEU A 120 -25.53 -7.21 7.62
N ASP A 121 -26.09 -6.32 8.45
CA ASP A 121 -26.78 -5.09 8.04
C ASP A 121 -25.74 -4.04 7.62
N ILE A 122 -25.18 -4.25 6.41
CA ILE A 122 -24.22 -3.41 5.70
C ILE A 122 -24.62 -3.30 4.23
N SER A 123 -24.26 -2.20 3.58
CA SER A 123 -24.61 -1.91 2.18
C SER A 123 -23.95 -2.90 1.21
N ASP A 124 -24.64 -3.21 0.10
CA ASP A 124 -24.08 -4.06 -0.97
C ASP A 124 -22.76 -3.47 -1.53
N GLU A 125 -22.66 -2.14 -1.55
CA GLU A 125 -21.48 -1.37 -1.88
C GLU A 125 -20.28 -1.67 -0.94
N VAL A 126 -20.52 -1.75 0.37
CA VAL A 126 -19.51 -2.11 1.37
C VAL A 126 -19.17 -3.60 1.29
N LYS A 127 -20.14 -4.49 1.06
CA LYS A 127 -19.87 -5.92 0.81
C LYS A 127 -18.90 -6.11 -0.36
N GLU A 128 -19.17 -5.50 -1.51
CA GLU A 128 -18.26 -5.55 -2.66
C GLU A 128 -16.89 -4.93 -2.37
N GLN A 129 -16.81 -3.87 -1.54
CA GLN A 129 -15.53 -3.27 -1.14
C GLN A 129 -14.68 -4.24 -0.31
N VAL A 130 -15.30 -4.99 0.59
CA VAL A 130 -14.60 -5.98 1.44
C VAL A 130 -14.23 -7.23 0.65
N GLU A 131 -15.08 -7.69 -0.28
CA GLU A 131 -14.71 -8.74 -1.24
C GLU A 131 -13.49 -8.35 -2.09
N LEU A 132 -13.40 -7.08 -2.52
CA LEU A 132 -12.24 -6.57 -3.26
C LEU A 132 -10.96 -6.58 -2.40
N VAL A 133 -11.03 -6.21 -1.12
CA VAL A 133 -9.90 -6.30 -0.18
C VAL A 133 -9.48 -7.76 0.03
N LEU A 134 -10.43 -8.68 0.21
CA LEU A 134 -10.17 -10.11 0.33
C LEU A 134 -9.50 -10.69 -0.93
N ALA A 135 -9.95 -10.26 -2.13
CA ALA A 135 -9.32 -10.62 -3.40
C ALA A 135 -7.89 -10.06 -3.54
N GLN A 136 -7.61 -8.86 -3.01
CA GLN A 136 -6.27 -8.28 -2.99
C GLN A 136 -5.31 -9.06 -2.08
N PHE A 137 -5.78 -9.53 -0.91
CA PHE A 137 -4.97 -10.41 -0.04
C PHE A 137 -4.69 -11.76 -0.72
N ARG A 138 -5.70 -12.40 -1.31
CA ARG A 138 -5.53 -13.63 -2.09
C ARG A 138 -4.54 -13.49 -3.27
N ARG A 139 -4.52 -12.32 -3.92
CA ARG A 139 -3.56 -12.00 -5.01
C ARG A 139 -2.13 -11.74 -4.52
N ALA A 140 -1.95 -11.30 -3.26
CA ALA A 140 -0.64 -11.03 -2.68
C ALA A 140 0.00 -12.26 -2.03
N LYS A 141 -0.80 -13.25 -1.63
CA LYS A 141 -0.36 -14.56 -1.11
C LYS A 141 0.64 -15.20 -2.10
N GLY A 142 1.89 -15.35 -1.69
CA GLY A 142 2.97 -15.90 -2.52
C GLY A 142 3.67 -14.92 -3.47
N ARG A 143 3.37 -13.62 -3.45
CA ARG A 143 4.16 -12.60 -4.17
C ARG A 143 5.32 -12.13 -3.30
N VAL A 144 6.54 -12.55 -3.63
CA VAL A 144 7.77 -11.93 -3.11
C VAL A 144 8.17 -10.83 -4.08
N ASP A 145 7.97 -9.58 -3.67
CA ASP A 145 8.64 -8.44 -4.31
C ASP A 145 10.16 -8.59 -4.08
N ALA A 146 10.96 -8.47 -5.14
CA ALA A 146 12.42 -8.52 -5.00
C ALA A 146 12.90 -7.36 -4.08
N PRO A 147 13.67 -7.64 -3.01
CA PRO A 147 14.30 -6.59 -2.21
C PRO A 147 15.37 -5.86 -3.03
N ASP A 148 15.86 -4.71 -2.55
CA ASP A 148 17.05 -4.06 -3.12
C ASP A 148 18.27 -4.98 -2.88
N VAL A 149 18.60 -5.77 -3.91
CA VAL A 149 19.65 -6.78 -3.86
C VAL A 149 21.02 -6.12 -3.69
N GLU A 150 21.24 -4.95 -4.31
CA GLU A 150 22.47 -4.17 -4.18
C GLU A 150 22.65 -3.65 -2.76
N LEU A 151 21.61 -3.08 -2.13
CA LEU A 151 21.65 -2.66 -0.73
C LEU A 151 21.89 -3.84 0.22
N TYR A 152 21.28 -4.99 -0.06
CA TYR A 152 21.51 -6.20 0.73
C TYR A 152 22.93 -6.76 0.54
N GLU A 153 23.45 -6.82 -0.69
CA GLU A 153 24.80 -7.34 -0.96
C GLU A 153 25.89 -6.39 -0.44
N ASP A 154 25.77 -5.07 -0.64
CA ASP A 154 26.68 -4.06 -0.06
C ASP A 154 26.78 -4.21 1.47
N LEU A 155 25.64 -4.37 2.15
CA LEU A 155 25.57 -4.45 3.61
C LEU A 155 25.95 -5.85 4.14
N LEU A 156 25.64 -6.92 3.40
CA LEU A 156 26.04 -8.29 3.71
C LEU A 156 27.54 -8.53 3.50
N CYS A 157 28.19 -7.84 2.54
CA CYS A 157 29.64 -7.83 2.40
C CYS A 157 30.29 -7.29 3.67
N LEU A 158 29.95 -6.06 4.09
CA LEU A 158 30.49 -5.46 5.31
C LEU A 158 30.15 -6.24 6.60
N TYR A 159 29.06 -7.02 6.61
CA TYR A 159 28.64 -7.89 7.72
C TYR A 159 29.47 -9.18 7.82
N ASN A 160 30.01 -9.68 6.71
CA ASN A 160 30.81 -10.90 6.65
C ASN A 160 32.33 -10.65 6.54
N GLU A 161 32.74 -9.42 6.26
CA GLU A 161 34.15 -9.02 6.19
C GLU A 161 34.74 -8.76 7.58
N ASN A 162 35.65 -9.64 7.98
CA ASN A 162 36.52 -9.44 9.14
C ASN A 162 37.32 -8.14 9.04
N ASN A 163 37.58 -7.53 10.21
CA ASN A 163 38.16 -6.19 10.43
C ASN A 163 39.52 -5.86 9.75
N ASP A 164 40.15 -6.79 9.03
CA ASP A 164 41.46 -6.60 8.39
C ASP A 164 41.38 -6.23 6.90
N ALA A 165 40.18 -6.18 6.32
CA ALA A 165 39.94 -5.62 4.98
C ALA A 165 39.80 -4.09 5.04
N ALA A 166 40.33 -3.38 4.04
CA ALA A 166 40.07 -1.95 3.89
C ALA A 166 38.69 -1.78 3.25
N ASP A 167 37.68 -1.45 4.07
CA ASP A 167 36.30 -1.22 3.64
C ASP A 167 36.23 -0.24 2.47
N ASP A 168 35.48 -0.57 1.41
CA ASP A 168 35.36 0.29 0.23
C ASP A 168 34.62 1.59 0.59
N PRO A 169 35.26 2.77 0.48
CA PRO A 169 34.64 4.06 0.82
C PRO A 169 33.48 4.43 -0.11
N ASP A 170 33.35 3.81 -1.28
CA ASP A 170 32.23 4.01 -2.20
C ASP A 170 31.05 3.08 -1.86
N VAL A 171 31.28 1.90 -1.27
CA VAL A 171 30.22 1.08 -0.62
C VAL A 171 29.67 1.81 0.60
N LEU A 172 30.55 2.27 1.49
CA LEU A 172 30.14 2.98 2.71
C LEU A 172 29.34 4.26 2.40
N ARG A 173 29.69 5.00 1.32
CA ARG A 173 28.91 6.16 0.87
C ARG A 173 27.52 5.76 0.36
N ARG A 174 27.41 4.73 -0.49
CA ARG A 174 26.11 4.20 -0.94
C ARG A 174 25.21 3.80 0.23
N LEU A 175 25.78 3.18 1.27
CA LEU A 175 25.03 2.78 2.46
C LEU A 175 24.58 3.99 3.30
N VAL A 176 25.43 4.99 3.52
CA VAL A 176 25.04 6.25 4.19
C VAL A 176 23.90 6.94 3.46
N ASP A 177 23.95 6.99 2.13
CA ASP A 177 22.94 7.64 1.29
C ASP A 177 21.63 6.84 1.22
N LYS A 178 21.69 5.52 0.95
CA LYS A 178 20.51 4.63 0.87
C LYS A 178 19.80 4.44 2.22
N LEU A 179 20.55 4.41 3.34
CA LEU A 179 20.00 4.28 4.69
C LEU A 179 19.73 5.64 5.36
N GLN A 180 20.17 6.76 4.79
CA GLN A 180 20.03 8.10 5.39
C GLN A 180 20.60 8.12 6.83
N LEU A 181 21.89 7.81 6.96
CA LEU A 181 22.63 7.78 8.23
C LEU A 181 23.72 8.85 8.25
N GLY A 182 23.37 10.08 7.88
CA GLY A 182 24.32 11.17 7.61
C GLY A 182 24.76 11.97 8.85
N GLY A 183 24.03 11.90 9.95
CA GLY A 183 24.29 12.66 11.18
C GLY A 183 24.31 11.81 12.45
N ILE A 184 24.89 12.37 13.52
CA ILE A 184 25.00 11.71 14.84
C ILE A 184 23.62 11.35 15.43
N ALA A 185 22.61 12.20 15.19
CA ALA A 185 21.23 11.92 15.60
C ALA A 185 20.66 10.67 14.91
N ASP A 186 20.87 10.50 13.60
CA ASP A 186 20.42 9.34 12.84
C ASP A 186 21.08 8.06 13.36
N LEU A 187 22.40 8.12 13.61
CA LEU A 187 23.19 7.01 14.12
C LEU A 187 22.79 6.63 15.56
N THR A 188 22.39 7.60 16.39
CA THR A 188 21.89 7.33 17.75
C THR A 188 20.48 6.72 17.72
N GLN A 189 19.59 7.23 16.86
CA GLN A 189 18.26 6.62 16.67
C GLN A 189 18.35 5.20 16.12
N GLU A 190 19.22 4.96 15.12
CA GLU A 190 19.49 3.63 14.56
C GLU A 190 20.05 2.68 15.63
N SER A 191 20.96 3.14 16.49
CA SER A 191 21.51 2.33 17.59
C SER A 191 20.48 1.97 18.67
N LEU A 192 19.51 2.84 18.94
CA LEU A 192 18.42 2.58 19.89
C LEU A 192 17.44 1.57 19.30
N ALA A 193 16.95 1.83 18.09
CA ALA A 193 16.00 0.95 17.41
C ALA A 193 16.58 -0.45 17.14
N LEU A 194 17.89 -0.56 16.89
CA LEU A 194 18.58 -1.84 16.74
C LEU A 194 18.57 -2.66 18.04
N HIS A 195 18.82 -2.02 19.19
CA HIS A 195 18.81 -2.67 20.50
C HIS A 195 17.39 -3.13 20.88
N GLU A 196 16.40 -2.24 20.72
CA GLU A 196 14.98 -2.53 21.01
C GLU A 196 14.44 -3.70 20.17
N MET A 197 14.82 -3.78 18.88
CA MET A 197 14.38 -4.88 18.00
C MET A 197 14.97 -6.23 18.40
N VAL A 198 16.30 -6.34 18.58
CA VAL A 198 16.91 -7.65 18.90
C VAL A 198 16.52 -8.11 20.31
N ALA A 199 16.27 -7.19 21.24
CA ALA A 199 15.71 -7.50 22.55
C ALA A 199 14.30 -8.13 22.47
N ALA A 200 13.54 -7.89 21.39
CA ALA A 200 12.21 -8.44 21.18
C ALA A 200 12.20 -9.81 20.45
N THR A 201 13.25 -10.16 19.69
CA THR A 201 13.25 -11.36 18.82
C THR A 201 13.44 -12.69 19.59
N GLY A 202 13.92 -12.66 20.84
CA GLY A 202 13.99 -13.84 21.72
C GLY A 202 14.99 -14.94 21.34
N GLY A 203 15.79 -14.74 20.29
CA GLY A 203 16.95 -15.57 19.95
C GLY A 203 18.18 -15.24 20.82
N ASP A 204 19.33 -15.86 20.51
CA ASP A 204 20.61 -15.55 21.17
C ASP A 204 21.10 -14.14 20.73
N PRO A 205 21.09 -13.11 21.59
CA PRO A 205 21.24 -11.74 21.12
C PRO A 205 22.68 -11.34 20.80
N GLU A 206 23.67 -11.93 21.47
CA GLU A 206 25.00 -11.31 21.57
C GLU A 206 25.76 -11.27 20.23
N GLU A 207 25.76 -12.36 19.45
CA GLU A 207 26.52 -12.41 18.18
C GLU A 207 25.91 -11.48 17.11
N SER A 208 24.58 -11.42 17.00
CA SER A 208 23.90 -10.55 16.03
C SER A 208 23.96 -9.08 16.44
N ILE A 209 23.79 -8.75 17.73
CA ILE A 209 23.95 -7.37 18.22
C ILE A 209 25.39 -6.88 18.01
N GLU A 210 26.42 -7.69 18.33
CA GLU A 210 27.81 -7.26 18.17
C GLU A 210 28.15 -6.99 16.71
N LYS A 211 27.73 -7.86 15.77
CA LYS A 211 27.96 -7.65 14.33
C LYS A 211 27.18 -6.47 13.73
N MET A 212 25.89 -6.32 14.07
CA MET A 212 25.10 -5.17 13.58
C MET A 212 25.57 -3.84 14.20
N SER A 213 26.07 -3.87 15.45
CA SER A 213 26.71 -2.71 16.08
C SER A 213 28.08 -2.37 15.46
N MET A 214 28.84 -3.38 15.02
CA MET A 214 30.08 -3.18 14.26
C MET A 214 29.82 -2.55 12.88
N LEU A 215 28.76 -2.94 12.17
CA LEU A 215 28.32 -2.24 10.96
C LEU A 215 28.01 -0.76 11.24
N LEU A 216 27.19 -0.49 12.26
CA LEU A 216 26.85 0.89 12.63
C LEU A 216 28.07 1.71 13.05
N LYS A 217 29.10 1.06 13.62
CA LYS A 217 30.41 1.68 13.88
C LYS A 217 31.16 1.99 12.58
N LYS A 218 31.30 1.05 11.62
CA LYS A 218 31.94 1.32 10.31
C LYS A 218 31.28 2.51 9.60
N VAL A 219 29.95 2.57 9.59
CA VAL A 219 29.17 3.69 9.03
C VAL A 219 29.46 5.00 9.78
N LYS A 220 29.47 4.99 11.13
CA LYS A 220 29.81 6.17 11.94
C LYS A 220 31.22 6.68 11.66
N ASP A 221 32.22 5.80 11.66
CA ASP A 221 33.62 6.17 11.50
C ASP A 221 33.85 6.79 10.10
N PHE A 222 33.16 6.28 9.07
CA PHE A 222 33.11 6.90 7.75
C PHE A 222 32.46 8.30 7.77
N VAL A 223 31.27 8.46 8.37
CA VAL A 223 30.58 9.76 8.48
C VAL A 223 31.45 10.80 9.21
N GLN A 224 32.18 10.40 10.25
CA GLN A 224 33.09 11.28 10.99
C GLN A 224 34.33 11.71 10.19
N THR A 225 34.86 10.86 9.30
CA THR A 225 35.96 11.26 8.39
C THR A 225 35.50 12.17 7.24
N VAL A 226 34.23 12.08 6.82
CA VAL A 226 33.65 12.92 5.76
C VAL A 226 33.14 14.27 6.29
N ASN A 227 32.62 14.35 7.52
CA ASN A 227 32.06 15.56 8.13
C ASN A 227 32.62 15.84 9.54
N PRO A 228 33.80 16.49 9.68
CA PRO A 228 34.45 16.71 10.98
C PRO A 228 33.83 17.83 11.85
N ASN A 229 32.87 18.61 11.35
CA ASN A 229 32.37 19.84 12.00
C ASN A 229 30.96 19.74 12.62
N ILE A 230 30.60 18.61 13.24
CA ILE A 230 29.30 18.45 13.94
C ILE A 230 29.37 18.92 15.41
N ASP A 231 30.56 19.04 16.00
CA ASP A 231 30.79 19.41 17.41
C ASP A 231 30.58 20.93 17.72
N SER A 232 29.41 21.50 17.40
CA SER A 232 29.02 22.86 17.85
C SER A 232 27.52 23.20 17.71
N THR A 233 26.64 22.66 18.57
CA THR A 233 25.39 23.37 19.03
C THR A 233 24.70 22.64 20.21
N ALA A 234 25.18 22.81 21.46
CA ALA A 234 24.43 22.37 22.65
C ALA A 234 24.84 23.00 24.02
N ALA A 235 25.42 24.22 24.08
CA ALA A 235 25.67 24.87 25.37
C ALA A 235 25.71 26.41 25.28
N GLU A 236 24.83 27.09 26.02
CA GLU A 236 24.91 28.52 26.32
C GLU A 236 24.77 28.75 27.84
N LYS A 237 25.32 29.88 28.32
CA LYS A 237 25.11 30.51 29.64
C LYS A 237 25.73 29.83 30.87
N SER A 238 26.91 30.31 31.25
CA SER A 238 27.04 31.14 32.47
C SER A 238 28.33 31.98 32.45
N THR A 239 28.43 32.97 33.34
CA THR A 239 29.37 34.10 33.28
C THR A 239 30.68 33.90 34.06
N PRO A 240 31.75 34.67 33.76
CA PRO A 240 33.09 34.46 34.32
C PRO A 240 33.30 35.10 35.70
N THR A 241 34.33 34.64 36.42
CA THR A 241 34.94 35.35 37.57
C THR A 241 36.45 35.07 37.59
N SER A 242 37.23 35.93 38.25
CA SER A 242 38.65 36.18 37.96
C SER A 242 39.65 35.74 39.04
N SER A 243 40.93 35.84 38.69
CA SER A 243 42.15 35.76 39.53
C SER A 243 42.59 34.37 40.02
N GLY A 244 43.88 34.03 40.08
CA GLY A 244 45.06 34.70 39.48
C GLY A 244 46.33 34.58 40.33
N GLY A 245 47.47 34.19 39.72
CA GLY A 245 48.77 34.29 40.41
C GLY A 245 49.92 33.42 39.86
N LYS A 246 50.80 34.06 39.06
CA LYS A 246 52.24 33.76 38.85
C LYS A 246 52.67 32.37 38.36
N ALA A 247 53.50 32.38 37.32
CA ALA A 247 54.30 31.23 36.88
C ALA A 247 55.67 31.17 37.58
N LEU A 248 56.36 30.02 37.52
CA LEU A 248 57.62 29.88 36.76
C LEU A 248 58.11 28.41 36.69
N THR A 249 58.88 28.13 35.63
CA THR A 249 59.86 27.01 35.44
C THR A 249 59.41 25.55 35.60
N GLU A 250 59.08 24.95 34.45
CA GLU A 250 59.70 23.71 33.90
C GLU A 250 59.70 22.40 34.72
N GLY A 251 58.81 21.48 34.32
CA GLY A 251 58.81 20.07 34.73
C GLY A 251 57.58 19.36 34.15
N ASN A 252 57.68 18.83 32.92
CA ASN A 252 56.52 18.46 32.10
C ASN A 252 55.84 17.12 32.49
N GLN A 253 55.24 17.06 33.68
CA GLN A 253 54.19 16.09 33.97
C GLN A 253 52.84 16.68 33.56
N LYS A 254 52.26 16.21 32.45
CA LYS A 254 50.85 16.45 32.14
C LYS A 254 50.00 15.71 33.16
N ASN A 255 49.29 16.43 34.02
CA ASN A 255 48.23 15.85 34.86
C ASN A 255 47.16 15.24 33.95
N LEU A 256 47.07 13.92 33.93
CA LEU A 256 46.32 13.17 32.93
C LEU A 256 44.88 12.98 33.42
N VAL A 257 44.06 14.00 33.17
CA VAL A 257 42.65 14.05 33.60
C VAL A 257 41.82 13.12 32.70
N ILE A 258 41.38 12.00 33.26
CA ILE A 258 40.38 11.12 32.64
C ILE A 258 39.06 11.92 32.47
N PRO A 259 38.47 12.00 31.26
CA PRO A 259 37.16 12.59 31.02
C PRO A 259 36.06 11.89 31.83
N ASP A 260 35.09 12.66 32.34
CA ASP A 260 34.07 12.12 33.25
C ASP A 260 33.13 11.11 32.60
N ASP A 261 32.91 11.20 31.28
CA ASP A 261 32.14 10.21 30.50
C ASP A 261 32.85 8.84 30.39
N PHE A 262 34.16 8.78 30.66
CA PHE A 262 34.95 7.55 30.67
C PHE A 262 35.11 6.96 32.09
N ARG A 263 34.66 7.67 33.13
CA ARG A 263 34.67 7.22 34.52
C ARG A 263 33.39 6.45 34.86
N CYS A 264 33.52 5.37 35.62
CA CYS A 264 32.36 4.75 36.25
C CYS A 264 31.79 5.71 37.31
N PRO A 265 30.49 6.04 37.28
CA PRO A 265 29.91 6.92 38.31
C PRO A 265 29.87 6.33 39.74
N ILE A 266 30.19 5.04 39.92
CA ILE A 266 30.29 4.38 41.24
C ILE A 266 31.72 4.46 41.80
N SER A 267 32.74 4.07 41.02
CA SER A 267 34.13 4.04 41.48
C SER A 267 34.96 5.29 41.16
N LEU A 268 34.46 6.14 40.24
CA LEU A 268 35.15 7.32 39.67
C LEU A 268 36.46 7.00 38.90
N GLU A 269 36.75 5.72 38.71
CA GLU A 269 37.84 5.16 37.92
C GLU A 269 37.43 4.91 36.46
N LEU A 270 38.42 4.74 35.57
CA LEU A 270 38.22 4.42 34.16
C LEU A 270 37.52 3.06 33.96
N MET A 271 36.44 3.03 33.18
CA MET A 271 35.70 1.79 32.90
C MET A 271 36.48 0.84 32.00
N ARG A 272 36.54 -0.45 32.35
CA ARG A 272 37.25 -1.50 31.60
C ARG A 272 36.30 -2.37 30.79
N ASP A 273 35.15 -2.71 31.38
CA ASP A 273 33.99 -3.24 30.67
C ASP A 273 32.77 -2.38 31.00
N PRO A 274 32.58 -1.22 30.32
CA PRO A 274 31.43 -0.37 30.53
C PRO A 274 30.13 -1.09 30.10
N VAL A 275 29.09 -1.02 30.93
CA VAL A 275 27.76 -1.59 30.71
C VAL A 275 26.66 -0.57 31.02
N ILE A 276 25.56 -0.63 30.28
CA ILE A 276 24.40 0.26 30.37
C ILE A 276 23.29 -0.43 31.19
N VAL A 277 22.70 0.30 32.13
CA VAL A 277 21.47 -0.11 32.85
C VAL A 277 20.22 0.39 32.11
N SER A 278 19.05 -0.13 32.50
CA SER A 278 17.74 0.21 31.90
C SER A 278 17.34 1.70 31.87
N THR A 279 18.05 2.59 32.58
CA THR A 279 17.88 4.06 32.50
C THR A 279 18.91 4.75 31.59
N GLY A 280 19.58 4.02 30.69
CA GLY A 280 20.55 4.56 29.73
C GLY A 280 21.89 5.06 30.33
N GLN A 281 22.13 4.88 31.63
CA GLN A 281 23.40 5.26 32.27
C GLN A 281 24.43 4.13 32.19
N THR A 282 25.70 4.49 31.95
CA THR A 282 26.80 3.52 31.82
C THR A 282 27.67 3.47 33.08
N TYR A 283 28.11 2.27 33.46
CA TYR A 283 28.92 1.96 34.63
C TYR A 283 29.97 0.90 34.30
N GLU A 284 31.05 0.77 35.08
CA GLU A 284 31.90 -0.43 35.05
C GLU A 284 31.09 -1.64 35.51
N ARG A 285 31.08 -2.70 34.69
CA ARG A 285 30.36 -3.97 34.93
C ARG A 285 30.49 -4.44 36.37
N SER A 286 31.74 -4.63 36.81
CA SER A 286 32.08 -5.20 38.11
C SER A 286 31.78 -4.29 39.32
N CYS A 287 31.31 -3.06 39.07
CA CYS A 287 30.80 -2.12 40.08
C CYS A 287 29.26 -2.13 40.16
N ILE A 288 28.57 -2.14 39.02
CA ILE A 288 27.10 -2.14 38.99
C ILE A 288 26.50 -3.52 39.30
N GLU A 289 27.17 -4.61 38.93
CA GLU A 289 26.77 -5.97 39.33
C GLU A 289 26.71 -6.08 40.86
N LYS A 290 27.76 -5.64 41.57
CA LYS A 290 27.80 -5.61 43.05
C LYS A 290 26.75 -4.69 43.68
N TRP A 291 26.38 -3.60 43.01
CA TRP A 291 25.33 -2.69 43.49
C TRP A 291 23.94 -3.37 43.43
N LEU A 292 23.68 -4.13 42.35
CA LEU A 292 22.47 -4.93 42.21
C LEU A 292 22.44 -6.12 43.17
N GLU A 293 23.57 -6.83 43.34
CA GLU A 293 23.74 -7.92 44.30
C GLU A 293 23.55 -7.48 45.76
N ALA A 294 23.89 -6.22 46.09
CA ALA A 294 23.60 -5.61 47.39
C ALA A 294 22.10 -5.29 47.61
N GLY A 295 21.23 -5.55 46.62
CA GLY A 295 19.79 -5.37 46.71
C GLY A 295 19.28 -3.97 46.29
N HIS A 296 20.12 -3.14 45.67
CA HIS A 296 19.75 -1.78 45.28
C HIS A 296 19.12 -1.73 43.87
N GLY A 297 17.78 -1.82 43.80
CA GLY A 297 16.99 -1.74 42.55
C GLY A 297 16.89 -0.34 41.90
N THR A 298 17.82 0.58 42.18
CA THR A 298 17.83 1.97 41.68
C THR A 298 19.15 2.31 40.99
N CYS A 299 19.08 3.20 40.01
CA CYS A 299 20.24 3.69 39.26
C CYS A 299 21.10 4.62 40.15
N PRO A 300 22.38 4.31 40.43
CA PRO A 300 23.22 5.11 41.34
C PRO A 300 23.27 6.61 41.04
N LYS A 301 23.35 6.98 39.75
CA LYS A 301 23.55 8.36 39.29
C LYS A 301 22.26 9.17 39.14
N THR A 302 21.11 8.54 38.84
CA THR A 302 19.83 9.23 38.61
C THR A 302 18.77 8.97 39.69
N GLN A 303 19.03 8.03 40.61
CA GLN A 303 18.11 7.56 41.66
C GLN A 303 16.77 6.98 41.17
N GLN A 304 16.58 6.86 39.85
CA GLN A 304 15.42 6.23 39.24
C GLN A 304 15.42 4.71 39.47
N THR A 305 14.23 4.13 39.72
CA THR A 305 14.05 2.68 39.78
C THR A 305 14.39 2.03 38.44
N LEU A 306 15.15 0.94 38.47
CA LEU A 306 15.52 0.18 37.28
C LEU A 306 14.33 -0.71 36.86
N THR A 307 13.91 -0.62 35.59
CA THR A 307 12.83 -1.48 35.04
C THR A 307 13.33 -2.89 34.73
N SER A 308 14.63 -3.06 34.57
CA SER A 308 15.33 -4.35 34.47
C SER A 308 16.72 -4.26 35.09
N THR A 309 17.16 -5.35 35.72
CA THR A 309 18.51 -5.55 36.26
C THR A 309 19.50 -6.09 35.23
N ALA A 310 19.08 -6.36 33.99
CA ALA A 310 19.97 -6.77 32.91
C ALA A 310 20.96 -5.65 32.52
N LEU A 311 22.18 -6.03 32.15
CA LEU A 311 23.31 -5.12 31.89
C LEU A 311 23.81 -5.27 30.45
N THR A 312 23.51 -4.28 29.61
CA THR A 312 23.92 -4.27 28.19
C THR A 312 25.39 -3.84 28.07
N PRO A 313 26.30 -4.57 27.41
CA PRO A 313 27.68 -4.11 27.24
C PRO A 313 27.76 -2.88 26.31
N ASN A 314 28.49 -1.84 26.71
CA ASN A 314 28.67 -0.62 25.95
C ASN A 314 29.95 -0.70 25.07
N TYR A 315 29.85 -1.49 23.99
CA TYR A 315 30.93 -1.70 23.02
C TYR A 315 31.51 -0.39 22.47
N VAL A 316 30.66 0.62 22.24
CA VAL A 316 31.06 1.94 21.72
C VAL A 316 31.94 2.68 22.73
N LEU A 317 31.50 2.81 23.99
CA LEU A 317 32.27 3.49 25.02
C LEU A 317 33.56 2.74 25.35
N ARG A 318 33.54 1.40 25.33
CA ARG A 318 34.76 0.59 25.50
C ARG A 318 35.79 0.85 24.39
N SER A 319 35.33 1.05 23.13
CA SER A 319 36.20 1.46 22.02
C SER A 319 36.74 2.88 22.17
N LEU A 320 35.93 3.83 22.64
CA LEU A 320 36.37 5.21 22.88
C LEU A 320 37.39 5.28 24.03
N ILE A 321 37.18 4.52 25.10
CA ILE A 321 38.14 4.38 26.20
C ILE A 321 39.44 3.75 25.71
N ALA A 322 39.38 2.70 24.89
CA ALA A 322 40.58 2.09 24.30
C ALA A 322 41.39 3.07 23.44
N GLN A 323 40.72 3.85 22.58
CA GLN A 323 41.36 4.89 21.76
C GLN A 323 41.91 6.05 22.60
N TRP A 324 41.19 6.48 23.63
CA TRP A 324 41.67 7.51 24.56
C TRP A 324 42.88 7.03 25.36
N CYS A 325 42.88 5.78 25.80
CA CYS A 325 44.04 5.14 26.43
C CYS A 325 45.24 5.15 25.50
N GLU A 326 45.10 4.63 24.28
CA GLU A 326 46.17 4.57 23.28
C GLU A 326 46.74 5.96 22.95
N ALA A 327 45.88 6.96 22.72
CA ALA A 327 46.26 8.35 22.49
C ALA A 327 46.96 9.04 23.69
N ASN A 328 46.85 8.46 24.90
CA ASN A 328 47.50 8.95 26.13
C ASN A 328 48.60 8.00 26.64
N GLY A 329 48.96 6.94 25.91
CA GLY A 329 50.01 5.99 26.30
C GLY A 329 49.61 4.97 27.39
N ILE A 330 48.32 4.67 27.54
CA ILE A 330 47.75 3.68 28.46
C ILE A 330 47.35 2.43 27.65
N GLU A 331 47.52 1.23 28.22
CA GLU A 331 47.25 -0.04 27.53
C GLU A 331 45.74 -0.42 27.53
N PRO A 332 45.14 -0.80 26.38
CA PRO A 332 43.70 -1.11 26.27
C PRO A 332 43.33 -2.61 26.47
N PRO A 333 42.14 -2.94 27.03
CA PRO A 333 41.67 -4.31 27.27
C PRO A 333 41.13 -5.06 26.02
N LYS A 334 41.16 -6.41 25.98
CA LYS A 334 40.93 -7.26 24.78
C LYS A 334 40.09 -8.54 25.02
N ARG A 335 39.45 -9.10 23.95
CA ARG A 335 38.71 -10.41 23.84
C ARG A 335 38.79 -11.00 22.38
N PRO A 336 38.33 -12.26 22.05
CA PRO A 336 38.73 -12.97 20.79
C PRO A 336 37.70 -13.80 19.93
N GLY A 337 37.67 -13.66 18.57
CA GLY A 337 37.48 -14.78 17.56
C GLY A 337 36.41 -14.77 16.40
N SER A 338 36.74 -15.39 15.22
CA SER A 338 35.88 -15.99 14.12
C SER A 338 35.57 -15.27 12.74
N SER A 339 35.05 -15.97 11.68
CA SER A 339 34.92 -15.48 10.23
C SER A 339 34.12 -16.33 9.14
N ARG A 340 33.56 -15.70 8.03
CA ARG A 340 33.35 -16.18 6.58
C ARG A 340 32.04 -16.99 6.12
N ALA A 341 31.45 -17.08 4.87
CA ALA A 341 31.25 -16.31 3.57
C ALA A 341 30.24 -17.02 2.53
N THR A 342 29.93 -16.50 1.29
CA THR A 342 28.72 -16.84 0.39
C THR A 342 28.89 -16.98 -1.20
N LYS A 343 27.79 -16.97 -2.05
CA LYS A 343 27.73 -17.13 -3.57
C LYS A 343 26.45 -16.58 -4.32
N THR A 344 26.48 -16.33 -5.66
CA THR A 344 25.45 -15.56 -6.48
C THR A 344 25.23 -15.96 -7.99
N GLY A 345 24.45 -15.16 -8.76
CA GLY A 345 24.24 -15.11 -10.25
C GLY A 345 22.94 -14.35 -10.66
N SER A 346 22.61 -13.84 -11.87
CA SER A 346 23.21 -13.72 -13.23
C SER A 346 22.46 -12.62 -14.08
N ALA A 347 22.79 -12.29 -15.36
CA ALA A 347 22.38 -11.01 -16.02
C ALA A 347 22.14 -10.93 -17.57
N CYS A 348 21.77 -9.71 -18.06
CA CYS A 348 21.36 -9.31 -19.42
C CYS A 348 22.50 -9.13 -20.47
N SER A 349 22.14 -8.96 -21.76
CA SER A 349 23.01 -8.70 -22.93
C SER A 349 23.85 -7.41 -22.80
N PRO A 350 25.20 -7.46 -22.84
CA PRO A 350 26.05 -6.27 -22.77
C PRO A 350 25.83 -5.28 -23.93
N ALA A 351 25.55 -5.79 -25.14
CA ALA A 351 25.37 -4.94 -26.32
C ALA A 351 24.06 -4.14 -26.28
N ASP A 352 22.98 -4.74 -25.75
CA ASP A 352 21.73 -4.01 -25.53
C ASP A 352 21.89 -3.00 -24.38
N ARG A 353 22.64 -3.33 -23.31
CA ARG A 353 22.93 -2.43 -22.18
C ARG A 353 23.66 -1.15 -22.62
N SER A 354 24.79 -1.25 -23.33
CA SER A 354 25.50 -0.07 -23.82
C SER A 354 24.71 0.72 -24.86
N LYS A 355 23.79 0.08 -25.60
CA LYS A 355 22.84 0.80 -26.46
C LYS A 355 21.82 1.58 -25.64
N ILE A 356 21.30 1.03 -24.54
CA ILE A 356 20.38 1.74 -23.63
C ILE A 356 21.08 2.99 -23.07
N GLU A 357 22.29 2.85 -22.52
CA GLU A 357 23.09 3.95 -21.97
C GLU A 357 23.27 5.10 -22.99
N ALA A 358 23.62 4.80 -24.24
CA ALA A 358 23.74 5.78 -25.31
C ALA A 358 22.43 6.48 -25.70
N LEU A 359 21.29 5.78 -25.57
CA LEU A 359 19.96 6.36 -25.82
C LEU A 359 19.51 7.28 -24.68
N LEU A 360 19.89 6.99 -23.43
CA LEU A 360 19.59 7.86 -22.28
C LEU A 360 20.36 9.19 -22.37
N TYR A 361 21.61 9.18 -22.82
CA TYR A 361 22.35 10.41 -23.11
C TYR A 361 21.68 11.27 -24.21
N LYS A 362 21.02 10.65 -25.19
CA LYS A 362 20.22 11.37 -26.18
C LYS A 362 18.91 11.93 -25.60
N LEU A 363 18.24 11.21 -24.69
CA LEU A 363 17.06 11.71 -23.97
C LEU A 363 17.36 12.95 -23.12
N THR A 364 18.55 13.03 -22.50
CA THR A 364 18.97 14.21 -21.69
C THR A 364 19.53 15.36 -22.53
N SER A 365 19.73 15.17 -23.84
CA SER A 365 20.23 16.23 -24.73
C SER A 365 19.20 17.35 -24.93
N ALA A 366 19.68 18.56 -25.25
CA ALA A 366 18.82 19.70 -25.58
C ALA A 366 18.24 19.65 -27.02
N SER A 367 18.42 18.55 -27.75
CA SER A 367 18.01 18.37 -29.14
C SER A 367 16.66 17.64 -29.21
N PRO A 368 15.57 18.28 -29.66
CA PRO A 368 14.27 17.61 -29.81
C PRO A 368 14.30 16.46 -30.82
N GLU A 369 15.24 16.48 -31.77
CA GLU A 369 15.44 15.39 -32.73
C GLU A 369 16.05 14.16 -32.05
N ASP A 370 17.08 14.34 -31.22
CA ASP A 370 17.71 13.25 -30.47
C ASP A 370 16.81 12.70 -29.37
N GLN A 371 16.06 13.55 -28.65
CA GLN A 371 15.03 13.13 -27.70
C GLN A 371 13.97 12.25 -28.37
N ARG A 372 13.43 12.69 -29.53
CA ARG A 372 12.43 11.95 -30.29
C ARG A 372 12.98 10.65 -30.87
N SER A 373 14.19 10.69 -31.42
CA SER A 373 14.90 9.53 -31.94
C SER A 373 15.11 8.49 -30.83
N ALA A 374 15.60 8.91 -29.66
CA ALA A 374 15.86 8.03 -28.53
C ALA A 374 14.58 7.43 -27.93
N ALA A 375 13.53 8.23 -27.73
CA ALA A 375 12.24 7.72 -27.30
C ALA A 375 11.66 6.70 -28.31
N GLY A 376 11.84 6.95 -29.61
CA GLY A 376 11.46 6.04 -30.69
C GLY A 376 12.23 4.71 -30.67
N GLU A 377 13.53 4.73 -30.40
CA GLU A 377 14.36 3.53 -30.28
C GLU A 377 14.10 2.76 -28.98
N ILE A 378 13.94 3.45 -27.84
CA ILE A 378 13.59 2.85 -26.55
C ILE A 378 12.22 2.16 -26.63
N ARG A 379 11.24 2.79 -27.30
CA ARG A 379 9.95 2.17 -27.63
C ARG A 379 10.12 0.82 -28.35
N LEU A 380 11.06 0.73 -29.29
CA LEU A 380 11.33 -0.50 -30.05
C LEU A 380 12.11 -1.53 -29.22
N LEU A 381 13.12 -1.13 -28.46
CA LEU A 381 13.88 -2.03 -27.58
C LEU A 381 13.00 -2.66 -26.50
N ALA A 382 12.16 -1.85 -25.84
CA ALA A 382 11.20 -2.33 -24.84
C ALA A 382 10.12 -3.26 -25.43
N LYS A 383 9.90 -3.26 -26.76
CA LYS A 383 8.96 -4.18 -27.42
C LYS A 383 9.53 -5.60 -27.58
N ARG A 384 10.85 -5.77 -27.68
CA ARG A 384 11.52 -7.00 -28.17
C ARG A 384 11.38 -8.23 -27.26
N ASN A 385 11.72 -8.13 -25.98
CA ASN A 385 11.76 -9.22 -24.99
C ASN A 385 11.29 -8.71 -23.61
N ALA A 386 11.46 -9.48 -22.53
CA ALA A 386 11.23 -9.01 -21.16
C ALA A 386 12.45 -8.27 -20.60
N ASP A 387 13.64 -8.84 -20.76
CA ASP A 387 14.91 -8.40 -20.18
C ASP A 387 15.26 -6.95 -20.53
N ASN A 388 15.00 -6.50 -21.76
CA ASN A 388 15.22 -5.11 -22.15
C ASN A 388 14.29 -4.15 -21.39
N ARG A 389 13.07 -4.57 -21.01
CA ARG A 389 12.15 -3.72 -20.23
C ARG A 389 12.68 -3.48 -18.83
N VAL A 390 13.31 -4.51 -18.24
CA VAL A 390 13.98 -4.43 -16.93
C VAL A 390 15.21 -3.54 -17.06
N ALA A 391 16.13 -3.84 -17.97
CA ALA A 391 17.36 -3.06 -18.17
C ALA A 391 17.11 -1.57 -18.54
N ILE A 392 16.06 -1.26 -19.31
CA ILE A 392 15.66 0.13 -19.61
C ILE A 392 15.13 0.86 -18.36
N ALA A 393 14.44 0.15 -17.47
CA ALA A 393 13.94 0.71 -16.21
C ALA A 393 15.08 0.91 -15.20
N GLU A 394 15.94 -0.10 -15.01
CA GLU A 394 17.13 -0.07 -14.16
C GLU A 394 18.10 1.05 -14.55
N ALA A 395 18.32 1.26 -15.86
CA ALA A 395 19.15 2.34 -16.36
C ALA A 395 18.58 3.76 -16.08
N GLY A 396 17.34 3.88 -15.61
CA GLY A 396 16.72 5.16 -15.27
C GLY A 396 15.98 5.85 -16.42
N ALA A 397 15.56 5.12 -17.46
CA ALA A 397 14.86 5.74 -18.60
C ALA A 397 13.46 6.30 -18.23
N ILE A 398 12.80 5.73 -17.21
CA ILE A 398 11.39 6.02 -16.92
C ILE A 398 11.15 7.51 -16.59
N PRO A 399 11.86 8.17 -15.66
CA PRO A 399 11.69 9.61 -15.41
C PRO A 399 11.90 10.49 -16.64
N LEU A 400 12.86 10.14 -17.50
CA LEU A 400 13.15 10.88 -18.74
C LEU A 400 12.00 10.75 -19.75
N LEU A 401 11.45 9.53 -19.93
CA LEU A 401 10.26 9.30 -20.75
C LEU A 401 9.03 10.04 -20.20
N VAL A 402 8.90 10.15 -18.87
CA VAL A 402 7.80 10.90 -18.23
C VAL A 402 7.89 12.40 -18.51
N GLN A 403 9.09 13.00 -18.50
CA GLN A 403 9.28 14.40 -18.87
C GLN A 403 8.82 14.68 -20.31
N LEU A 404 9.09 13.75 -21.24
CA LEU A 404 8.73 13.89 -22.65
C LEU A 404 7.21 13.90 -22.91
N LEU A 405 6.38 13.40 -21.99
CA LEU A 405 4.91 13.42 -22.10
C LEU A 405 4.32 14.85 -22.14
N SER A 406 5.07 15.84 -21.64
CA SER A 406 4.66 17.25 -21.60
C SER A 406 5.24 18.09 -22.75
N THR A 407 5.96 17.47 -23.70
CA THR A 407 6.55 18.18 -24.85
C THR A 407 5.48 18.64 -25.85
N PRO A 408 5.68 19.73 -26.60
CA PRO A 408 4.72 20.20 -27.61
C PRO A 408 4.75 19.38 -28.91
N ASP A 409 5.79 18.56 -29.14
CA ASP A 409 5.86 17.68 -30.30
C ASP A 409 5.04 16.40 -30.08
N SER A 410 3.91 16.30 -30.77
CA SER A 410 3.01 15.13 -30.70
C SER A 410 3.70 13.82 -31.04
N ARG A 411 4.76 13.80 -31.86
CA ARG A 411 5.48 12.56 -32.20
C ARG A 411 6.42 12.13 -31.07
N THR A 412 7.02 13.09 -30.36
CA THR A 412 7.76 12.82 -29.12
C THR A 412 6.84 12.32 -28.01
N GLN A 413 5.67 12.96 -27.80
CA GLN A 413 4.66 12.46 -26.86
C GLN A 413 4.23 11.02 -27.17
N GLU A 414 3.91 10.71 -28.44
CA GLU A 414 3.51 9.38 -28.89
C GLU A 414 4.61 8.34 -28.63
N HIS A 415 5.86 8.63 -29.00
CA HIS A 415 6.98 7.71 -28.79
C HIS A 415 7.23 7.49 -27.29
N ALA A 416 7.14 8.53 -26.45
CA ALA A 416 7.29 8.46 -25.00
C ALA A 416 6.18 7.64 -24.31
N VAL A 417 4.90 7.92 -24.59
CA VAL A 417 3.79 7.17 -23.97
C VAL A 417 3.78 5.70 -24.42
N THR A 418 4.15 5.42 -25.67
CA THR A 418 4.22 4.03 -26.17
C THR A 418 5.45 3.29 -25.66
N ALA A 419 6.55 4.00 -25.34
CA ALA A 419 7.67 3.40 -24.60
C ALA A 419 7.22 3.01 -23.18
N LEU A 420 6.51 3.89 -22.47
CA LEU A 420 5.95 3.58 -21.14
C LEU A 420 4.93 2.43 -21.18
N LEU A 421 4.08 2.34 -22.21
CA LEU A 421 3.21 1.17 -22.47
C LEU A 421 4.02 -0.13 -22.60
N ASN A 422 5.08 -0.11 -23.41
CA ASN A 422 5.91 -1.30 -23.60
C ASN A 422 6.67 -1.69 -22.31
N LEU A 423 7.08 -0.72 -21.50
CA LEU A 423 7.71 -0.95 -20.19
C LEU A 423 6.70 -1.46 -19.15
N SER A 424 5.47 -0.96 -19.13
CA SER A 424 4.43 -1.36 -18.18
C SER A 424 3.87 -2.77 -18.42
N ILE A 425 4.28 -3.46 -19.49
CA ILE A 425 3.95 -4.88 -19.69
C ILE A 425 4.65 -5.76 -18.64
N CYS A 426 5.89 -5.43 -18.24
CA CYS A 426 6.55 -6.03 -17.06
C CYS A 426 5.79 -5.62 -15.78
N GLU A 427 5.63 -6.52 -14.79
CA GLU A 427 4.97 -6.19 -13.50
C GLU A 427 5.85 -5.25 -12.65
N ASP A 428 7.12 -5.57 -12.51
CA ASP A 428 8.08 -4.88 -11.62
C ASP A 428 8.20 -3.39 -11.98
N ASN A 429 8.27 -3.12 -13.28
CA ASN A 429 8.27 -1.77 -13.85
C ASN A 429 7.04 -0.93 -13.50
N LYS A 430 5.86 -1.53 -13.23
CA LYS A 430 4.63 -0.77 -12.95
C LYS A 430 4.78 0.08 -11.69
N GLY A 431 5.50 -0.42 -10.69
CA GLY A 431 5.83 0.35 -9.48
C GLY A 431 6.65 1.60 -9.82
N SER A 432 7.76 1.41 -10.54
CA SER A 432 8.68 2.49 -10.94
C SER A 432 8.02 3.55 -11.83
N ILE A 433 7.12 3.15 -12.75
CA ILE A 433 6.36 4.08 -13.60
C ILE A 433 5.42 4.97 -12.77
N ILE A 434 4.72 4.40 -11.79
CA ILE A 434 3.83 5.16 -10.89
C ILE A 434 4.64 6.08 -9.97
N SER A 435 5.69 5.56 -9.34
CA SER A 435 6.57 6.33 -8.45
C SER A 435 7.31 7.47 -9.15
N SER A 436 7.61 7.34 -10.45
CA SER A 436 8.18 8.41 -11.28
C SER A 436 7.17 9.51 -11.66
N GLY A 437 5.94 9.48 -11.12
CA GLY A 437 4.94 10.51 -11.38
C GLY A 437 4.37 10.48 -12.80
N ALA A 438 4.36 9.33 -13.49
CA ALA A 438 3.93 9.25 -14.88
C ALA A 438 2.45 9.61 -15.12
N VAL A 439 1.57 9.37 -14.13
CA VAL A 439 0.11 9.38 -14.33
C VAL A 439 -0.43 10.73 -14.82
N PRO A 440 -0.10 11.90 -14.24
CA PRO A 440 -0.55 13.19 -14.77
C PRO A 440 -0.11 13.45 -16.21
N GLY A 441 1.11 13.02 -16.59
CA GLY A 441 1.60 13.11 -17.98
C GLY A 441 0.84 12.21 -18.94
N ILE A 442 0.57 10.96 -18.56
CA ILE A 442 -0.24 10.03 -19.36
C ILE A 442 -1.67 10.58 -19.52
N VAL A 443 -2.24 11.17 -18.47
CA VAL A 443 -3.56 11.84 -18.51
C VAL A 443 -3.54 13.13 -19.34
N HIS A 444 -2.42 13.85 -19.43
CA HIS A 444 -2.24 14.97 -20.36
C HIS A 444 -2.28 14.48 -21.82
N VAL A 445 -1.49 13.45 -22.16
CA VAL A 445 -1.46 12.87 -23.51
C VAL A 445 -2.84 12.32 -23.90
N LEU A 446 -3.55 11.65 -22.99
CA LEU A 446 -4.93 11.18 -23.21
C LEU A 446 -5.93 12.32 -23.50
N LYS A 447 -5.69 13.53 -22.96
CA LYS A 447 -6.51 14.73 -23.16
C LYS A 447 -6.16 15.52 -24.43
N LYS A 448 -4.91 15.46 -24.91
CA LYS A 448 -4.37 16.44 -25.90
C LYS A 448 -3.47 15.88 -27.01
N GLY A 449 -2.99 14.65 -26.92
CA GLY A 449 -2.14 14.04 -27.95
C GLY A 449 -2.91 13.63 -29.22
N SER A 450 -2.17 13.12 -30.22
CA SER A 450 -2.75 12.47 -31.40
C SER A 450 -3.64 11.29 -31.03
N MET A 451 -4.52 10.84 -31.93
CA MET A 451 -5.41 9.70 -31.65
C MET A 451 -4.63 8.43 -31.25
N GLU A 452 -3.52 8.13 -31.93
CA GLU A 452 -2.63 7.02 -31.55
C GLU A 452 -1.99 7.26 -30.16
N ALA A 453 -1.56 8.48 -29.83
CA ALA A 453 -1.02 8.78 -28.50
C ALA A 453 -2.10 8.64 -27.41
N ARG A 454 -3.35 9.00 -27.68
CA ARG A 454 -4.51 8.84 -26.78
C ARG A 454 -4.87 7.36 -26.58
N GLU A 455 -4.86 6.56 -27.64
CA GLU A 455 -5.00 5.10 -27.60
C GLU A 455 -3.91 4.45 -26.73
N ASN A 456 -2.64 4.75 -27.02
CA ASN A 456 -1.50 4.24 -26.26
C ASN A 456 -1.53 4.71 -24.80
N ALA A 457 -2.00 5.93 -24.51
CA ALA A 457 -2.21 6.41 -23.15
C ALA A 457 -3.30 5.62 -22.40
N ALA A 458 -4.45 5.37 -23.04
CA ALA A 458 -5.53 4.55 -22.45
C ALA A 458 -5.05 3.11 -22.16
N ALA A 459 -4.35 2.48 -23.11
CA ALA A 459 -3.73 1.17 -22.92
C ALA A 459 -2.68 1.16 -21.80
N THR A 460 -1.91 2.25 -21.63
CA THR A 460 -0.93 2.38 -20.53
C THR A 460 -1.65 2.46 -19.17
N LEU A 461 -2.72 3.25 -19.08
CA LEU A 461 -3.53 3.35 -17.86
C LEU A 461 -4.20 2.02 -17.53
N PHE A 462 -4.72 1.29 -18.51
CA PHE A 462 -5.21 -0.09 -18.31
C PHE A 462 -4.10 -0.97 -17.74
N SER A 463 -2.95 -1.05 -18.41
CA SER A 463 -1.79 -1.88 -18.02
C SER A 463 -1.31 -1.58 -16.60
N LEU A 464 -1.19 -0.30 -16.22
CA LEU A 464 -0.81 0.11 -14.86
C LEU A 464 -1.90 -0.20 -13.83
N SER A 465 -3.18 -0.05 -14.20
CA SER A 465 -4.33 -0.29 -13.31
C SER A 465 -4.59 -1.75 -12.97
N VAL A 466 -3.89 -2.72 -13.58
CA VAL A 466 -3.98 -4.15 -13.21
C VAL A 466 -3.69 -4.32 -11.72
N ILE A 467 -2.65 -3.66 -11.22
CA ILE A 467 -2.34 -3.52 -9.79
C ILE A 467 -3.46 -2.69 -9.12
N ASP A 468 -4.01 -3.20 -8.02
CA ASP A 468 -5.21 -2.62 -7.39
C ASP A 468 -4.95 -1.26 -6.75
N GLU A 469 -3.79 -1.05 -6.13
CA GLU A 469 -3.38 0.23 -5.53
C GLU A 469 -3.26 1.35 -6.58
N ASN A 470 -2.89 1.00 -7.82
CA ASN A 470 -2.77 1.96 -8.92
C ASN A 470 -4.14 2.48 -9.39
N LYS A 471 -5.22 1.72 -9.20
CA LYS A 471 -6.59 2.13 -9.56
C LYS A 471 -7.00 3.39 -8.79
N VAL A 472 -6.55 3.52 -7.54
CA VAL A 472 -6.82 4.69 -6.68
C VAL A 472 -6.09 5.92 -7.23
N THR A 473 -4.77 5.80 -7.46
CA THR A 473 -3.92 6.88 -7.98
C THR A 473 -4.40 7.38 -9.35
N ILE A 474 -4.63 6.48 -10.30
CA ILE A 474 -5.11 6.81 -11.66
C ILE A 474 -6.49 7.49 -11.61
N GLY A 475 -7.39 6.96 -10.78
CA GLY A 475 -8.71 7.54 -10.55
C GLY A 475 -8.69 8.87 -9.78
N ALA A 476 -7.62 9.19 -9.06
CA ALA A 476 -7.43 10.49 -8.39
C ALA A 476 -6.83 11.53 -9.36
N SER A 477 -5.93 11.14 -10.27
CA SER A 477 -5.31 12.02 -11.27
C SER A 477 -6.25 12.51 -12.39
N GLY A 478 -7.58 12.32 -12.27
CA GLY A 478 -8.56 12.80 -13.26
C GLY A 478 -8.49 12.10 -14.61
N ALA A 479 -8.08 10.82 -14.63
CA ALA A 479 -8.00 10.00 -15.84
C ALA A 479 -9.37 9.63 -16.44
N ILE A 480 -10.42 9.57 -15.61
CA ILE A 480 -11.71 8.98 -15.98
C ILE A 480 -12.45 9.80 -17.06
N PRO A 481 -12.69 11.13 -16.94
CA PRO A 481 -13.40 11.87 -17.97
C PRO A 481 -12.75 11.80 -19.37
N PRO A 482 -11.42 11.93 -19.52
CA PRO A 482 -10.75 11.71 -20.81
C PRO A 482 -10.92 10.31 -21.40
N LEU A 483 -11.00 9.26 -20.57
CA LEU A 483 -11.34 7.91 -21.03
C LEU A 483 -12.79 7.85 -21.52
N VAL A 484 -13.74 8.50 -20.85
CA VAL A 484 -15.14 8.61 -21.33
C VAL A 484 -15.19 9.38 -22.66
N THR A 485 -14.42 10.45 -22.82
CA THR A 485 -14.28 11.17 -24.09
C THR A 485 -13.77 10.25 -25.20
N LEU A 486 -12.69 9.49 -24.95
CA LEU A 486 -12.12 8.57 -25.94
C LEU A 486 -13.06 7.38 -26.24
N LEU A 487 -13.85 6.91 -25.27
CA LEU A 487 -14.91 5.91 -25.48
C LEU A 487 -16.04 6.46 -26.39
N ASN A 488 -16.31 7.76 -26.33
CA ASN A 488 -17.36 8.39 -27.12
C ASN A 488 -16.93 8.68 -28.56
N GLU A 489 -15.74 9.28 -28.76
CA GLU A 489 -15.28 9.84 -30.04
C GLU A 489 -14.12 9.06 -30.71
N GLY A 490 -13.55 8.07 -30.02
CA GLY A 490 -12.34 7.38 -30.45
C GLY A 490 -12.52 6.49 -31.68
N THR A 491 -11.38 6.06 -32.24
CA THR A 491 -11.34 4.96 -33.22
C THR A 491 -11.88 3.68 -32.59
N GLN A 492 -12.16 2.64 -33.38
CA GLN A 492 -12.56 1.32 -32.85
C GLN A 492 -11.55 0.75 -31.83
N ARG A 493 -10.25 1.03 -32.04
CA ARG A 493 -9.21 0.73 -31.05
C ARG A 493 -9.33 1.63 -29.82
N GLY A 494 -9.43 2.94 -30.00
CA GLY A 494 -9.55 3.91 -28.90
C GLY A 494 -10.75 3.66 -28.00
N LYS A 495 -11.92 3.31 -28.58
CA LYS A 495 -13.10 2.88 -27.83
C LYS A 495 -12.81 1.64 -26.97
N LYS A 496 -12.12 0.63 -27.52
CA LYS A 496 -11.77 -0.62 -26.81
C LYS A 496 -10.71 -0.43 -25.73
N ASP A 497 -9.63 0.31 -26.02
CA ASP A 497 -8.57 0.63 -25.05
C ASP A 497 -9.15 1.49 -23.90
N ALA A 498 -10.00 2.47 -24.21
CA ALA A 498 -10.71 3.28 -23.21
C ALA A 498 -11.71 2.47 -22.37
N ALA A 499 -12.51 1.61 -22.99
CA ALA A 499 -13.46 0.74 -22.29
C ALA A 499 -12.74 -0.23 -21.34
N THR A 500 -11.64 -0.85 -21.79
CA THR A 500 -10.87 -1.79 -20.97
C THR A 500 -10.22 -1.10 -19.77
N ALA A 501 -9.71 0.13 -19.96
CA ALA A 501 -9.23 0.96 -18.86
C ALA A 501 -10.35 1.36 -17.89
N LEU A 502 -11.51 1.82 -18.39
CA LEU A 502 -12.66 2.21 -17.57
C LEU A 502 -13.20 1.03 -16.75
N PHE A 503 -13.40 -0.14 -17.38
CA PHE A 503 -13.83 -1.37 -16.72
C PHE A 503 -12.91 -1.70 -15.54
N ASN A 504 -11.60 -1.82 -15.79
CA ASN A 504 -10.65 -2.23 -14.76
C ASN A 504 -10.43 -1.14 -13.68
N LEU A 505 -10.56 0.15 -14.00
CA LEU A 505 -10.53 1.24 -13.01
C LEU A 505 -11.80 1.28 -12.14
N CYS A 506 -12.97 0.93 -12.67
CA CYS A 506 -14.24 0.95 -11.96
C CYS A 506 -14.50 -0.30 -11.10
N ILE A 507 -13.63 -1.32 -11.16
CA ILE A 507 -13.57 -2.38 -10.14
C ILE A 507 -13.37 -1.77 -8.75
N TYR A 508 -12.63 -0.65 -8.64
CA TYR A 508 -12.52 0.11 -7.39
C TYR A 508 -13.74 1.03 -7.19
N GLN A 509 -14.48 0.82 -6.09
CA GLN A 509 -15.73 1.55 -5.77
C GLN A 509 -15.61 3.07 -5.92
N GLY A 510 -14.55 3.66 -5.34
CA GLY A 510 -14.28 5.10 -5.38
C GLY A 510 -14.00 5.68 -6.78
N ASN A 511 -14.03 4.87 -7.84
CA ASN A 511 -14.01 5.30 -9.23
C ASN A 511 -15.36 5.16 -9.95
N LYS A 512 -16.29 4.32 -9.46
CA LYS A 512 -17.61 4.14 -10.09
C LYS A 512 -18.41 5.44 -10.14
N GLY A 513 -18.63 6.10 -8.99
CA GLY A 513 -19.29 7.41 -8.93
C GLY A 513 -18.57 8.50 -9.76
N LYS A 514 -17.23 8.46 -9.84
CA LYS A 514 -16.47 9.38 -10.73
C LYS A 514 -16.77 9.14 -12.21
N ALA A 515 -16.95 7.89 -12.64
CA ALA A 515 -17.29 7.55 -14.02
C ALA A 515 -18.74 7.96 -14.35
N VAL A 516 -19.68 7.76 -13.43
CA VAL A 516 -21.06 8.24 -13.56
C VAL A 516 -21.08 9.77 -13.71
N ARG A 517 -20.44 10.51 -12.79
CA ARG A 517 -20.32 11.98 -12.87
C ARG A 517 -19.51 12.49 -14.08
N ALA A 518 -18.70 11.64 -14.70
CA ALA A 518 -18.01 11.93 -15.96
C ALA A 518 -18.90 11.73 -17.21
N GLY A 519 -20.18 11.37 -17.05
CA GLY A 519 -21.13 11.19 -18.15
C GLY A 519 -21.02 9.86 -18.88
N VAL A 520 -20.46 8.82 -18.26
CA VAL A 520 -20.23 7.53 -18.93
C VAL A 520 -21.52 6.79 -19.30
N ILE A 521 -22.60 6.93 -18.51
CA ILE A 521 -23.83 6.16 -18.72
C ILE A 521 -24.51 6.49 -20.06
N PRO A 522 -24.74 7.76 -20.46
CA PRO A 522 -25.20 8.11 -21.80
C PRO A 522 -24.31 7.57 -22.94
N THR A 523 -22.98 7.57 -22.77
CA THR A 523 -22.06 6.99 -23.76
C THR A 523 -22.25 5.48 -23.88
N LEU A 524 -22.37 4.76 -22.75
CA LEU A 524 -22.58 3.31 -22.74
C LEU A 524 -23.93 2.94 -23.37
N MET A 525 -25.03 3.61 -23.00
CA MET A 525 -26.35 3.38 -23.59
C MET A 525 -26.36 3.61 -25.10
N ARG A 526 -25.69 4.66 -25.58
CA ARG A 526 -25.51 4.93 -27.01
C ARG A 526 -24.70 3.85 -27.74
N LEU A 527 -23.75 3.19 -27.07
CA LEU A 527 -22.98 2.07 -27.62
C LEU A 527 -23.77 0.74 -27.63
N LEU A 528 -24.83 0.61 -26.81
CA LEU A 528 -25.78 -0.51 -26.90
C LEU A 528 -26.75 -0.35 -28.08
N THR A 529 -27.16 0.88 -28.39
CA THR A 529 -28.16 1.19 -29.41
C THR A 529 -27.57 1.62 -30.76
N GLU A 530 -26.24 1.72 -30.89
CA GLU A 530 -25.53 1.91 -32.17
C GLU A 530 -25.89 0.74 -33.13
N PRO A 531 -26.53 1.00 -34.30
CA PRO A 531 -26.83 -0.06 -35.26
C PRO A 531 -25.54 -0.76 -35.73
N GLN A 532 -25.52 -2.10 -35.66
CA GLN A 532 -24.33 -2.92 -35.93
C GLN A 532 -23.15 -2.61 -34.95
N GLY A 533 -23.48 -2.14 -33.74
CA GLY A 533 -22.52 -1.72 -32.71
C GLY A 533 -21.52 -2.81 -32.31
N THR A 534 -20.24 -2.47 -32.43
CA THR A 534 -19.09 -3.35 -32.15
C THR A 534 -18.68 -3.41 -30.67
N MET A 535 -19.32 -2.60 -29.82
CA MET A 535 -18.89 -2.32 -28.43
C MET A 535 -19.88 -2.81 -27.37
N VAL A 536 -20.89 -3.60 -27.74
CA VAL A 536 -21.98 -4.05 -26.84
C VAL A 536 -21.45 -4.89 -25.68
N ASP A 537 -20.44 -5.74 -25.93
CA ASP A 537 -19.75 -6.55 -24.93
C ASP A 537 -19.09 -5.70 -23.83
N GLU A 538 -18.27 -4.73 -24.24
CA GLU A 538 -17.60 -3.77 -23.38
C GLU A 538 -18.59 -2.87 -22.63
N ALA A 539 -19.61 -2.37 -23.33
CA ALA A 539 -20.58 -1.43 -22.77
C ALA A 539 -21.40 -2.10 -21.65
N LEU A 540 -21.92 -3.31 -21.86
CA LEU A 540 -22.62 -4.08 -20.84
C LEU A 540 -21.71 -4.48 -19.67
N ALA A 541 -20.44 -4.80 -19.94
CA ALA A 541 -19.49 -5.14 -18.89
C ALA A 541 -19.20 -3.96 -17.94
N ILE A 542 -19.13 -2.73 -18.47
CA ILE A 542 -18.98 -1.51 -17.64
C ILE A 542 -20.30 -1.17 -16.94
N LEU A 543 -21.44 -1.24 -17.63
CA LEU A 543 -22.76 -1.01 -17.01
C LEU A 543 -23.01 -1.97 -15.83
N ALA A 544 -22.63 -3.25 -15.95
CA ALA A 544 -22.77 -4.23 -14.88
C ALA A 544 -21.94 -3.89 -13.63
N ILE A 545 -20.76 -3.27 -13.78
CA ILE A 545 -19.95 -2.77 -12.66
C ILE A 545 -20.53 -1.49 -12.05
N LEU A 546 -21.10 -0.60 -12.87
CA LEU A 546 -21.66 0.68 -12.40
C LEU A 546 -23.06 0.53 -11.79
N ALA A 547 -23.81 -0.50 -12.16
CA ALA A 547 -25.15 -0.77 -11.63
C ALA A 547 -25.15 -1.18 -10.14
N SER A 548 -24.02 -1.64 -9.59
CA SER A 548 -23.83 -1.90 -8.15
C SER A 548 -23.23 -0.70 -7.38
N HIS A 549 -23.51 0.51 -7.85
CA HIS A 549 -23.20 1.76 -7.13
C HIS A 549 -24.43 2.66 -7.18
N PRO A 550 -24.82 3.38 -6.10
CA PRO A 550 -26.12 4.05 -6.03
C PRO A 550 -26.32 5.09 -7.13
N GLU A 551 -25.31 5.95 -7.35
CA GLU A 551 -25.32 6.93 -8.45
C GLU A 551 -25.43 6.26 -9.85
N GLY A 552 -24.79 5.11 -10.04
CA GLY A 552 -24.77 4.41 -11.33
C GLY A 552 -26.11 3.72 -11.60
N LYS A 553 -26.61 2.98 -10.62
CA LYS A 553 -27.97 2.41 -10.59
C LYS A 553 -29.05 3.46 -10.93
N ALA A 554 -29.02 4.60 -10.23
CA ALA A 554 -29.95 5.70 -10.47
C ALA A 554 -29.79 6.30 -11.88
N SER A 555 -28.55 6.54 -12.32
CA SER A 555 -28.28 7.09 -13.66
C SER A 555 -28.57 6.12 -14.81
N ILE A 556 -28.59 4.80 -14.56
CA ILE A 556 -28.95 3.77 -15.57
C ILE A 556 -30.48 3.67 -15.67
N GLY A 557 -31.20 3.66 -14.55
CA GLY A 557 -32.68 3.72 -14.57
C GLY A 557 -33.19 4.99 -15.27
N ALA A 558 -32.63 6.15 -14.91
CA ALA A 558 -32.93 7.43 -15.54
C ALA A 558 -32.44 7.58 -17.01
N ALA A 559 -31.84 6.53 -17.59
CA ALA A 559 -31.42 6.48 -19.00
C ALA A 559 -32.23 5.46 -19.83
N GLU A 560 -33.44 5.13 -19.38
CA GLU A 560 -34.39 4.23 -20.07
C GLU A 560 -33.75 2.89 -20.47
N ALA A 561 -32.98 2.31 -19.55
CA ALA A 561 -32.17 1.13 -19.86
C ALA A 561 -32.96 -0.19 -19.96
N VAL A 562 -34.13 -0.29 -19.32
CA VAL A 562 -34.88 -1.54 -19.23
C VAL A 562 -35.29 -2.12 -20.60
N PRO A 563 -35.86 -1.36 -21.56
CA PRO A 563 -36.19 -1.90 -22.89
C PRO A 563 -34.98 -2.48 -23.63
N VAL A 564 -33.83 -1.77 -23.56
CA VAL A 564 -32.57 -2.20 -24.18
C VAL A 564 -32.05 -3.48 -23.51
N LEU A 565 -32.12 -3.57 -22.18
CA LEU A 565 -31.66 -4.74 -21.44
C LEU A 565 -32.56 -5.96 -21.67
N VAL A 566 -33.88 -5.79 -21.80
CA VAL A 566 -34.82 -6.88 -22.12
C VAL A 566 -34.55 -7.46 -23.51
N ASP A 567 -34.37 -6.62 -24.53
CA ASP A 567 -33.99 -7.08 -25.88
C ASP A 567 -32.65 -7.84 -25.86
N VAL A 568 -31.64 -7.30 -25.17
CA VAL A 568 -30.32 -7.94 -25.05
C VAL A 568 -30.38 -9.30 -24.33
N ILE A 569 -31.26 -9.49 -23.34
CA ILE A 569 -31.46 -10.80 -22.68
C ILE A 569 -32.15 -11.80 -23.63
N GLY A 570 -33.02 -11.33 -24.53
CA GLY A 570 -33.62 -12.15 -25.59
C GLY A 570 -32.61 -12.54 -26.67
N ASN A 571 -31.98 -11.54 -27.29
CA ASN A 571 -31.35 -11.62 -28.61
C ASN A 571 -29.81 -11.52 -28.60
N GLY A 572 -29.20 -11.14 -27.47
CA GLY A 572 -27.74 -10.98 -27.35
C GLY A 572 -26.96 -12.29 -27.27
N SER A 573 -25.62 -12.21 -27.38
CA SER A 573 -24.74 -13.37 -27.14
C SER A 573 -24.82 -13.82 -25.67
N PRO A 574 -24.35 -15.04 -25.31
CA PRO A 574 -24.34 -15.50 -23.92
C PRO A 574 -23.67 -14.52 -22.94
N ARG A 575 -22.63 -13.81 -23.39
CA ARG A 575 -21.92 -12.78 -22.61
C ARG A 575 -22.74 -11.50 -22.45
N ASN A 576 -23.54 -11.13 -23.46
CA ASN A 576 -24.44 -9.98 -23.36
C ASN A 576 -25.62 -10.31 -22.43
N LYS A 577 -26.24 -11.49 -22.60
CA LYS A 577 -27.35 -11.97 -21.76
C LYS A 577 -26.99 -11.98 -20.27
N GLU A 578 -25.83 -12.52 -19.88
CA GLU A 578 -25.43 -12.56 -18.46
C GLU A 578 -25.15 -11.18 -17.85
N ASN A 579 -24.60 -10.23 -18.63
CA ASN A 579 -24.30 -8.88 -18.13
C ASN A 579 -25.56 -8.00 -18.09
N ALA A 580 -26.45 -8.12 -19.08
CA ALA A 580 -27.74 -7.44 -19.06
C ALA A 580 -28.63 -7.95 -17.91
N ALA A 581 -28.69 -9.27 -17.69
CA ALA A 581 -29.35 -9.83 -16.51
C ALA A 581 -28.73 -9.37 -15.19
N ALA A 582 -27.40 -9.18 -15.13
CA ALA A 582 -26.75 -8.61 -13.95
C ALA A 582 -27.18 -7.15 -13.71
N VAL A 583 -27.19 -6.28 -14.73
CA VAL A 583 -27.69 -4.89 -14.60
C VAL A 583 -29.15 -4.87 -14.14
N MET A 584 -30.02 -5.69 -14.76
CA MET A 584 -31.42 -5.80 -14.40
C MET A 584 -31.63 -6.23 -12.94
N VAL A 585 -30.83 -7.17 -12.42
CA VAL A 585 -30.88 -7.54 -10.99
C VAL A 585 -30.64 -6.32 -10.07
N HIS A 586 -29.69 -5.45 -10.39
CA HIS A 586 -29.39 -4.27 -9.56
C HIS A 586 -30.46 -3.17 -9.70
N LEU A 587 -30.98 -2.90 -10.91
CA LEU A 587 -32.09 -1.97 -11.12
C LEU A 587 -33.34 -2.41 -10.34
N CYS A 588 -33.74 -3.67 -10.52
CA CYS A 588 -34.85 -4.31 -9.83
C CYS A 588 -34.57 -4.64 -8.34
N SER A 589 -33.40 -4.26 -7.78
CA SER A 589 -33.20 -4.19 -6.32
C SER A 589 -33.76 -2.90 -5.72
N GLY A 590 -33.79 -1.80 -6.48
CA GLY A 590 -34.05 -0.46 -5.95
C GLY A 590 -35.44 0.10 -6.23
N ASP A 591 -36.04 -0.27 -7.36
CA ASP A 591 -37.34 0.24 -7.78
C ASP A 591 -38.21 -0.89 -8.33
N GLN A 592 -39.50 -0.86 -7.99
CA GLN A 592 -40.52 -1.78 -8.49
C GLN A 592 -41.04 -1.36 -9.87
N GLN A 593 -40.87 -0.10 -10.29
CA GLN A 593 -41.24 0.35 -11.64
C GLN A 593 -40.49 -0.43 -12.72
N HIS A 594 -39.16 -0.61 -12.57
CA HIS A 594 -38.35 -1.45 -13.47
C HIS A 594 -38.80 -2.92 -13.50
N LEU A 595 -39.39 -3.45 -12.40
CA LEU A 595 -39.96 -4.80 -12.38
C LEU A 595 -41.27 -4.90 -13.18
N VAL A 596 -42.14 -3.88 -13.09
CA VAL A 596 -43.37 -3.78 -13.89
C VAL A 596 -43.02 -3.64 -15.37
N GLU A 597 -42.19 -2.67 -15.71
CA GLU A 597 -41.77 -2.37 -17.09
C GLU A 597 -41.15 -3.61 -17.76
N ALA A 598 -40.20 -4.28 -17.11
CA ALA A 598 -39.58 -5.49 -17.65
C ALA A 598 -40.58 -6.66 -17.81
N GLN A 599 -41.59 -6.74 -16.94
CA GLN A 599 -42.67 -7.73 -17.06
C GLN A 599 -43.59 -7.43 -18.25
N GLU A 600 -43.97 -6.16 -18.46
CA GLU A 600 -44.79 -5.72 -19.59
C GLU A 600 -44.06 -5.91 -20.93
N LEU A 601 -42.73 -5.73 -20.95
CA LEU A 601 -41.85 -6.05 -22.07
C LEU A 601 -41.57 -7.56 -22.26
N GLY A 602 -42.15 -8.43 -21.43
CA GLY A 602 -42.12 -9.89 -21.63
C GLY A 602 -40.84 -10.62 -21.23
N VAL A 603 -39.96 -10.01 -20.41
CA VAL A 603 -38.61 -10.54 -20.07
C VAL A 603 -38.60 -11.95 -19.46
N MET A 604 -39.72 -12.42 -18.91
CA MET A 604 -39.85 -13.73 -18.26
C MET A 604 -39.45 -14.91 -19.17
N GLY A 605 -39.81 -14.88 -20.45
CA GLY A 605 -39.44 -15.92 -21.41
C GLY A 605 -37.91 -15.99 -21.63
N PRO A 606 -37.27 -14.88 -22.05
CA PRO A 606 -35.81 -14.76 -22.14
C PRO A 606 -35.05 -15.13 -20.87
N LEU A 607 -35.59 -14.84 -19.67
CA LEU A 607 -34.95 -15.24 -18.41
C LEU A 607 -35.08 -16.74 -18.12
N LEU A 608 -36.18 -17.39 -18.48
CA LEU A 608 -36.33 -18.85 -18.35
C LEU A 608 -35.35 -19.59 -19.29
N ASP A 609 -35.16 -19.10 -20.51
CA ASP A 609 -34.10 -19.59 -21.42
C ASP A 609 -32.71 -19.41 -20.78
N LEU A 610 -32.38 -18.20 -20.30
CA LEU A 610 -31.09 -17.90 -19.68
C LEU A 610 -30.83 -18.72 -18.41
N ALA A 611 -31.87 -19.07 -17.65
CA ALA A 611 -31.79 -19.93 -16.47
C ALA A 611 -31.53 -21.41 -16.81
N GLN A 612 -31.90 -21.87 -18.01
CA GLN A 612 -31.71 -23.25 -18.46
C GLN A 612 -30.41 -23.41 -19.27
N HIS A 613 -30.21 -22.55 -20.28
CA HIS A 613 -29.17 -22.70 -21.31
C HIS A 613 -28.01 -21.68 -21.18
N GLY A 614 -28.07 -20.78 -20.19
CA GLY A 614 -27.06 -19.74 -19.99
C GLY A 614 -25.70 -20.22 -19.49
N THR A 615 -24.77 -19.29 -19.35
CA THR A 615 -23.52 -19.48 -18.60
C THR A 615 -23.81 -19.66 -17.10
N GLU A 616 -22.87 -20.22 -16.33
CA GLU A 616 -23.04 -20.34 -14.86
C GLU A 616 -23.11 -18.99 -14.11
N ARG A 617 -22.82 -17.86 -14.77
CA ARG A 617 -23.10 -16.51 -14.26
C ARG A 617 -24.49 -16.03 -14.71
N GLY A 618 -24.84 -16.26 -15.99
CA GLY A 618 -26.15 -15.97 -16.56
C GLY A 618 -27.29 -16.71 -15.85
N LYS A 619 -27.16 -18.03 -15.65
CA LYS A 619 -28.15 -18.86 -14.93
C LYS A 619 -28.46 -18.31 -13.54
N ARG A 620 -27.41 -18.01 -12.75
CA ARG A 620 -27.56 -17.46 -11.39
C ARG A 620 -28.23 -16.10 -11.38
N LYS A 621 -27.87 -15.19 -12.30
CA LYS A 621 -28.52 -13.86 -12.38
C LYS A 621 -29.94 -13.94 -12.94
N ALA A 622 -30.22 -14.86 -13.86
CA ALA A 622 -31.58 -15.13 -14.34
C ALA A 622 -32.48 -15.67 -13.22
N ALA A 623 -32.02 -16.68 -12.47
CA ALA A 623 -32.73 -17.22 -11.31
C ALA A 623 -32.98 -16.14 -10.24
N GLN A 624 -31.97 -15.34 -9.90
CA GLN A 624 -32.08 -14.24 -8.93
C GLN A 624 -33.11 -13.18 -9.35
N LEU A 625 -33.27 -12.92 -10.66
CA LEU A 625 -34.29 -12.00 -11.17
C LEU A 625 -35.68 -12.65 -11.24
N LEU A 626 -35.78 -13.89 -11.73
CA LEU A 626 -37.03 -14.66 -11.79
C LEU A 626 -37.67 -14.84 -10.41
N GLU A 627 -36.88 -15.15 -9.38
CA GLU A 627 -37.38 -15.27 -8.00
C GLU A 627 -38.04 -13.96 -7.53
N ARG A 628 -37.38 -12.83 -7.77
CA ARG A 628 -37.89 -11.50 -7.42
C ARG A 628 -39.14 -11.12 -8.20
N MET A 629 -39.18 -11.41 -9.50
CA MET A 629 -40.37 -11.18 -10.33
C MET A 629 -41.54 -12.06 -9.89
N ASN A 630 -41.31 -13.35 -9.60
CA ASN A 630 -42.34 -14.25 -9.08
C ASN A 630 -42.88 -13.76 -7.72
N ARG A 631 -42.00 -13.36 -6.80
CA ARG A 631 -42.38 -12.78 -5.50
C ARG A 631 -43.23 -11.51 -5.66
N PHE A 632 -42.84 -10.62 -6.57
CA PHE A 632 -43.58 -9.40 -6.89
C PHE A 632 -44.96 -9.69 -7.49
N VAL A 633 -45.07 -10.69 -8.39
CA VAL A 633 -46.34 -11.15 -8.95
C VAL A 633 -47.25 -11.77 -7.88
N GLU A 634 -46.73 -12.55 -6.94
CA GLU A 634 -47.50 -13.04 -5.80
C GLU A 634 -48.01 -11.90 -4.91
N THR A 635 -47.17 -10.91 -4.59
CA THR A 635 -47.59 -9.70 -3.86
C THR A 635 -48.69 -8.93 -4.60
N GLN A 636 -48.59 -8.77 -5.93
CA GLN A 636 -49.65 -8.14 -6.72
C GLN A 636 -50.97 -8.93 -6.68
N LYS A 637 -50.94 -10.26 -6.80
CA LYS A 637 -52.15 -11.10 -6.70
C LYS A 637 -52.83 -10.93 -5.34
N GLN A 638 -52.04 -10.96 -4.26
CA GLN A 638 -52.55 -10.80 -2.89
C GLN A 638 -53.15 -9.41 -2.68
N ALA A 639 -52.50 -8.34 -3.15
CA ALA A 639 -53.01 -6.98 -3.07
C ALA A 639 -54.33 -6.79 -3.86
N ARG A 640 -54.43 -7.36 -5.07
CA ARG A 640 -55.67 -7.33 -5.87
C ARG A 640 -56.80 -8.08 -5.17
N ALA A 641 -56.56 -9.30 -4.70
CA ALA A 641 -57.57 -10.08 -3.97
C ALA A 641 -58.05 -9.37 -2.68
N GLN A 642 -57.17 -8.66 -1.98
CA GLN A 642 -57.55 -7.84 -0.81
C GLN A 642 -58.42 -6.63 -1.21
N ALA A 643 -58.07 -5.93 -2.30
CA ALA A 643 -58.86 -4.81 -2.83
C ALA A 643 -60.24 -5.25 -3.33
N ASP A 644 -60.34 -6.39 -4.03
CA ASP A 644 -61.61 -6.98 -4.47
C ASP A 644 -62.50 -7.33 -3.27
N THR A 645 -61.91 -7.93 -2.22
CA THR A 645 -62.61 -8.28 -0.96
C THR A 645 -63.11 -7.03 -0.22
N GLN A 646 -62.30 -5.97 -0.15
CA GLN A 646 -62.71 -4.69 0.45
C GLN A 646 -63.83 -4.02 -0.36
N THR A 647 -63.76 -4.08 -1.69
CA THR A 647 -64.77 -3.50 -2.58
C THR A 647 -66.12 -4.22 -2.43
N GLN A 648 -66.13 -5.56 -2.38
CA GLN A 648 -67.35 -6.34 -2.11
C GLN A 648 -67.96 -5.99 -0.74
N ASN A 649 -67.15 -5.83 0.30
CA ASN A 649 -67.63 -5.43 1.63
C ASN A 649 -68.20 -4.00 1.68
N GLN A 650 -67.73 -3.07 0.84
CA GLN A 650 -68.32 -1.73 0.74
C GLN A 650 -69.66 -1.73 -0.01
N VAL A 651 -69.82 -2.56 -1.04
CA VAL A 651 -71.07 -2.68 -1.82
C VAL A 651 -72.19 -3.36 -1.02
N LEU A 652 -71.86 -4.12 0.03
CA LEU A 652 -72.82 -4.79 0.91
C LEU A 652 -73.38 -3.92 2.07
N LEU A 653 -72.96 -2.65 2.20
CA LEU A 653 -73.54 -1.72 3.16
C LEU A 653 -74.89 -1.16 2.65
N PRO A 654 -76.01 -1.32 3.39
CA PRO A 654 -77.30 -0.76 2.98
C PRO A 654 -77.26 0.77 2.90
N PRO A 655 -78.08 1.41 2.03
CA PRO A 655 -78.23 2.85 2.02
C PRO A 655 -78.77 3.33 3.38
N SER A 656 -78.07 4.32 3.97
CA SER A 656 -78.41 4.88 5.28
C SER A 656 -79.87 5.36 5.31
N SER A 657 -80.67 4.76 6.20
CA SER A 657 -82.04 5.20 6.46
C SER A 657 -82.01 6.59 7.09
N ALA A 658 -82.54 7.60 6.38
CA ALA A 658 -82.66 8.95 6.93
C ALA A 658 -83.58 8.94 8.17
N ASN A 659 -83.08 9.43 9.29
CA ASN A 659 -83.89 9.70 10.48
C ASN A 659 -84.79 10.92 10.23
N PRO A 660 -86.13 10.81 10.32
CA PRO A 660 -87.04 11.93 10.19
C PRO A 660 -87.50 12.43 11.56
N ASP A 661 -86.57 12.94 12.38
CA ASP A 661 -86.92 13.60 13.65
C ASP A 661 -85.86 14.66 14.03
N ASN A 662 -86.26 15.93 13.91
CA ASN A 662 -85.80 17.03 14.74
C ASN A 662 -86.76 18.22 14.56
N VAL A 663 -87.29 18.74 15.67
CA VAL A 663 -88.24 19.87 15.76
C VAL A 663 -87.58 21.02 16.51
#